data_AF-A0A1R2CQG4-F1
#
_entry.id   AF-A0A1R2CQG4-F1
#
_cell.length_a   1.000
_cell.length_b   1.000
_cell.length_c   1.000
_cell.angle_alpha   90.00
_cell.angle_beta   90.00
_cell.angle_gamma   90.00
#
_symmetry.space_group_name_H-M   'P 1'
#
loop_
_entity.id
_entity.type
_entity.pdbx_description
1 polymer ?
#
loop_
_entity_poly.entity_id
_entity_poly.type
_entity_poly.pdbx_seq_one_letter_code
_entity_poly.pdbx_strand_id
1 'polypeptide(L)'
;MSSGVITKKELSPGIILHKIVTPVKSPDLECTYEFRLELQRLNTIDFTVDFTGSTNLLLSDSSSLTKTTTIEAFETKTVGILQMSRHWVLKSKFKFMIKSAPRALQEEYLRKVQQELFQKTEKAKQTFSRLPINLCSLVEIENIVNTQKTEFIDIEFPPSDSSIFKELNKEPIDQLLHWRRPYEFFRVDYAEGLKDPSIFGEEIQPSDIHQGQLGNSWFVSAVACLTERPGLIERLFITKDINKHGVYRVKFCKNGEWVNVTIDDYFPCYPMGAPVFTRSEGNEIWMLILEKAYAKLHGHYFMLKGGNTAEALLDLTGCPTISYVFSDEDIKKDIEKGIMWLNIKDHFDDGFLLCASTAGDEMWRDVNYMENLPAGLIPGHGYAVTNYKEYAGHKLVNIRNPWGKLDWTGDWSSTSSLWAGDIKRYINPSFDDYDSNIWMSFNDLINHFSTLHVCRVKNWDEVRIKGKFIRVQDLEDPSLEVVASKWFYSIELPERVRLFVGIHQEDERQVGVSAKRQYLDIGIAILKRSNDGTISVVGKRDFAIDRQCELEIVLDPGSYIVLPKTSGCLLGRPEDAPMERVKLLNTKGQLTDLAESTIQDVFRKFDMLLNRELSYTEFKGFYECINRSLTEAEYKQKILKKYCSTENGLSIKGFKDFFIDNIRSLGEEAIWGWLDSLGYDRELYSVRSRCFILTFHSETEISITVRDAIQTDLDARTNVQFIDKFGKELESRGGVKCLYYFSPKTHCYTYGVYNELSQAIEVTLDCSGSNSMLFSSKLPIVKKRVEPGQTEYVMHAMAIPKVDNYVRMAKCTWKTL
;
A
#
# COMPACT_ATOMS: atom_id res chain seq x y z
N MET A 1 27.63 62.62 -12.89
CA MET A 1 26.81 61.77 -12.01
C MET A 1 27.77 60.84 -11.28
N SER A 2 28.01 61.08 -9.99
CA SER A 2 28.92 60.24 -9.20
C SER A 2 28.27 58.88 -8.96
N SER A 3 28.82 57.84 -9.58
CA SER A 3 28.41 56.44 -9.38
C SER A 3 28.69 56.05 -7.93
N GLY A 4 27.64 55.83 -7.14
CA GLY A 4 27.78 55.33 -5.77
C GLY A 4 28.41 53.93 -5.75
N VAL A 5 29.17 53.63 -4.69
CA VAL A 5 29.76 52.29 -4.52
C VAL A 5 28.66 51.37 -4.00
N ILE A 6 28.34 50.32 -4.76
CA ILE A 6 27.34 49.32 -4.39
C ILE A 6 28.05 48.08 -3.86
N THR A 7 27.70 47.69 -2.65
CA THR A 7 28.09 46.41 -2.05
C THR A 7 26.85 45.55 -1.85
N LYS A 8 26.92 44.27 -2.22
CA LYS A 8 25.81 43.32 -2.07
C LYS A 8 26.20 42.27 -1.04
N LYS A 9 25.24 41.89 -0.19
CA LYS A 9 25.37 40.78 0.74
C LYS A 9 24.08 39.98 0.72
N GLU A 10 24.17 38.71 0.37
CA GLU A 10 23.06 37.79 0.55
C GLU A 10 22.98 37.42 2.04
N LEU A 11 21.83 37.70 2.66
CA LEU A 11 21.59 37.47 4.08
C LEU A 11 21.04 36.06 4.33
N SER A 12 20.35 35.52 3.34
CA SER A 12 19.75 34.19 3.28
C SER A 12 19.39 33.96 1.80
N PRO A 13 19.26 32.71 1.32
CA PRO A 13 18.91 32.43 -0.08
C PRO A 13 17.73 33.29 -0.58
N GLY A 14 18.00 34.10 -1.60
CA GLY A 14 17.05 35.01 -2.24
C GLY A 14 16.69 36.27 -1.44
N ILE A 15 17.43 36.60 -0.38
CA ILE A 15 17.30 37.82 0.43
C ILE A 15 18.61 38.60 0.34
N ILE A 16 18.65 39.61 -0.53
CA ILE A 16 19.87 40.31 -0.91
C ILE A 16 19.83 41.73 -0.37
N LEU A 17 20.76 42.07 0.51
CA LEU A 17 20.94 43.43 1.00
C LEU A 17 21.96 44.17 0.12
N HIS A 18 21.50 45.22 -0.52
CA HIS A 18 22.32 46.18 -1.23
C HIS A 18 22.62 47.36 -0.31
N LYS A 19 23.89 47.72 -0.24
CA LYS A 19 24.38 48.89 0.47
C LYS A 19 25.04 49.82 -0.54
N ILE A 20 24.44 50.98 -0.74
CA ILE A 20 24.82 51.98 -1.73
C ILE A 20 25.39 53.18 -0.98
N VAL A 21 26.63 53.55 -1.28
CA VAL A 21 27.30 54.71 -0.66
C VAL A 21 27.39 55.85 -1.66
N THR A 22 26.80 56.99 -1.31
CA THR A 22 26.83 58.20 -2.13
C THR A 22 27.56 59.30 -1.38
N PRO A 23 28.72 59.78 -1.87
CA PRO A 23 29.41 60.94 -1.29
C PRO A 23 28.54 62.20 -1.42
N VAL A 24 28.46 63.01 -0.37
CA VAL A 24 27.69 64.27 -0.38
C VAL A 24 28.67 65.43 -0.30
N LYS A 25 28.52 66.44 -1.17
CA LYS A 25 29.26 67.70 -1.06
C LYS A 25 28.50 68.64 -0.12
N SER A 26 28.64 68.44 1.18
CA SER A 26 28.01 69.28 2.23
C SER A 26 29.02 69.59 3.33
N PRO A 27 28.94 70.77 4.00
CA PRO A 27 29.83 71.12 5.10
C PRO A 27 29.73 70.16 6.30
N ASP A 28 28.52 69.65 6.54
CA ASP A 28 28.12 68.95 7.77
C ASP A 28 27.91 67.43 7.57
N LEU A 29 27.80 66.98 6.33
CA LEU A 29 27.52 65.58 5.94
C LEU A 29 28.65 65.03 5.08
N GLU A 30 29.15 63.86 5.45
CA GLU A 30 30.26 63.19 4.78
C GLU A 30 29.77 62.32 3.61
N CYS A 31 28.74 61.51 3.85
CA CYS A 31 28.14 60.63 2.85
C CYS A 31 26.74 60.15 3.27
N THR A 32 26.02 59.55 2.32
CA THR A 32 24.75 58.87 2.55
C THR A 32 24.89 57.38 2.29
N TYR A 33 24.37 56.57 3.20
CA TYR A 33 24.23 55.12 3.00
C TYR A 33 22.77 54.78 2.74
N GLU A 34 22.49 54.17 1.59
CA GLU A 34 21.18 53.61 1.30
C GLU A 34 21.24 52.08 1.39
N PHE A 35 20.37 51.51 2.21
CA PHE A 35 20.15 50.08 2.32
C PHE A 35 18.89 49.70 1.55
N ARG A 36 19.03 48.86 0.52
CA ARG A 36 17.90 48.26 -0.19
C ARG A 36 17.90 46.76 0.02
N LEU A 37 16.74 46.20 0.33
CA LEU A 37 16.54 44.77 0.36
C LEU A 37 15.88 44.35 -0.95
N GLU A 38 16.53 43.48 -1.70
CA GLU A 38 15.98 42.77 -2.85
C GLU A 38 15.53 41.39 -2.40
N LEU A 39 14.27 41.08 -2.66
CA LEU A 39 13.68 39.79 -2.39
C LEU A 39 13.47 39.05 -3.70
N GLN A 40 14.07 37.87 -3.87
CA GLN A 40 13.97 37.04 -5.08
C GLN A 40 13.12 35.77 -4.84
N ARG A 41 12.19 35.82 -3.89
CA ARG A 41 11.38 34.66 -3.47
C ARG A 41 9.92 35.03 -3.24
N LEU A 42 9.05 34.01 -3.33
CA LEU A 42 7.60 34.10 -3.12
C LEU A 42 7.22 34.12 -1.63
N ASN A 43 7.80 35.05 -0.88
CA ASN A 43 7.47 35.29 0.51
C ASN A 43 7.34 36.79 0.73
N THR A 44 6.63 37.20 1.78
CA THR A 44 6.68 38.57 2.28
C THR A 44 7.62 38.60 3.48
N ILE A 45 8.46 39.62 3.61
CA ILE A 45 9.44 39.71 4.71
C ILE A 45 9.22 41.00 5.50
N ASP A 46 9.09 40.87 6.80
CA ASP A 46 9.28 42.00 7.71
C ASP A 46 10.77 42.10 8.05
N PHE A 47 11.46 43.11 7.49
CA PHE A 47 12.88 43.32 7.67
C PHE A 47 13.14 44.50 8.60
N THR A 48 13.85 44.23 9.69
CA THR A 48 14.24 45.23 10.68
C THR A 48 15.72 45.60 10.53
N VAL A 49 15.98 46.87 10.28
CA VAL A 49 17.29 47.49 10.44
C VAL A 49 17.39 48.10 11.83
N ASP A 50 18.48 47.81 12.55
CA ASP A 50 18.78 48.37 13.87
C ASP A 50 20.19 48.99 13.84
N PHE A 51 20.23 50.32 13.97
CA PHE A 51 21.45 51.12 13.99
C PHE A 51 21.73 51.73 15.36
N THR A 52 21.07 51.30 16.44
CA THR A 52 21.17 51.90 17.79
C THR A 52 22.57 51.91 18.39
N GLY A 53 23.46 51.04 17.93
CA GLY A 53 24.88 51.03 18.32
C GLY A 53 25.77 52.03 17.57
N SER A 54 25.19 52.85 16.69
CA SER A 54 25.90 53.81 15.84
C SER A 54 25.94 55.21 16.46
N THR A 55 26.91 56.03 16.06
CA THR A 55 27.05 57.43 16.51
C THR A 55 27.22 58.38 15.33
N ASN A 56 26.77 59.63 15.50
CA ASN A 56 26.85 60.72 14.51
C ASN A 56 26.19 60.39 13.15
N LEU A 57 24.99 59.80 13.21
CA LEU A 57 24.17 59.54 12.02
C LEU A 57 22.69 59.80 12.28
N LEU A 58 21.94 60.02 11.20
CA LEU A 58 20.49 60.18 11.21
C LEU A 58 19.86 59.23 10.19
N LEU A 59 18.76 58.57 10.56
CA LEU A 59 17.93 57.81 9.64
C LEU A 59 16.90 58.75 9.03
N SER A 60 16.98 58.97 7.71
CA SER A 60 16.30 60.07 7.00
C SER A 60 14.78 60.09 7.15
N ASP A 61 14.17 58.94 7.45
CA ASP A 61 12.73 58.69 7.44
C ASP A 61 12.19 58.13 8.76
N SER A 62 12.96 58.21 9.86
CA SER A 62 12.53 57.73 11.18
C SER A 62 13.26 58.47 12.30
N SER A 63 12.51 58.83 13.35
CA SER A 63 13.08 59.39 14.60
C SER A 63 13.79 58.33 15.45
N SER A 64 13.52 57.04 15.19
CA SER A 64 14.19 55.90 15.81
C SER A 64 15.31 55.39 14.90
N LEU A 65 16.44 54.97 15.49
CA LEU A 65 17.51 54.27 14.78
C LEU A 65 17.18 52.79 14.48
N THR A 66 15.98 52.33 14.82
CA THR A 66 15.45 51.03 14.42
C THR A 66 14.22 51.23 13.54
N LYS A 67 14.15 50.50 12.42
CA LYS A 67 13.02 50.54 11.48
C LYS A 67 12.71 49.15 10.95
N THR A 68 11.44 48.76 11.01
CA THR A 68 10.93 47.56 10.34
C THR A 68 10.19 47.98 9.07
N THR A 69 10.50 47.32 7.96
CA THR A 69 9.85 47.53 6.67
C THR A 69 9.36 46.18 6.16
N THR A 70 8.13 46.13 5.65
CA THR A 70 7.60 44.95 4.95
C THR A 70 7.97 45.03 3.47
N ILE A 71 8.57 43.96 2.96
CA ILE A 71 9.00 43.79 1.57
C ILE A 71 8.20 42.65 0.97
N GLU A 72 7.51 42.93 -0.13
CA GLU A 72 6.70 41.95 -0.85
C GLU A 72 7.56 41.02 -1.70
N ALA A 73 6.98 39.89 -2.11
CA ALA A 73 7.65 38.92 -2.96
C ALA A 73 8.12 39.55 -4.28
N PHE A 74 9.36 39.22 -4.68
CA PHE A 74 9.99 39.75 -5.90
C PHE A 74 10.19 41.28 -5.92
N GLU A 75 10.06 41.95 -4.76
CA GLU A 75 10.24 43.40 -4.62
C GLU A 75 11.70 43.75 -4.27
N THR A 76 12.17 44.89 -4.75
CA THR A 76 13.35 45.57 -4.19
C THR A 76 12.92 46.86 -3.52
N LYS A 77 13.20 46.99 -2.22
CA LYS A 77 12.70 48.11 -1.42
C LYS A 77 13.79 48.72 -0.56
N THR A 78 13.80 50.05 -0.45
CA THR A 78 14.69 50.76 0.46
C THR A 78 14.24 50.56 1.90
N VAL A 79 15.12 49.97 2.72
CA VAL A 79 14.85 49.64 4.14
C VAL A 79 15.45 50.67 5.11
N GLY A 80 16.38 51.50 4.64
CA GLY A 80 16.87 52.65 5.41
C GLY A 80 17.84 53.54 4.62
N ILE A 81 17.81 54.85 4.89
CA ILE A 81 18.74 55.83 4.32
C ILE A 81 19.41 56.60 5.47
N LEU A 82 20.71 56.37 5.67
CA LEU A 82 21.49 57.01 6.72
C LEU A 82 22.26 58.21 6.17
N GLN A 83 22.11 59.34 6.85
CA GLN A 83 22.91 60.53 6.68
C GLN A 83 24.05 60.51 7.71
N MET A 84 25.30 60.53 7.23
CA MET A 84 26.49 60.40 8.09
C MET A 84 27.16 61.75 8.29
N SER A 85 27.29 62.17 9.54
CA SER A 85 28.06 63.35 9.94
C SER A 85 29.53 62.97 10.21
N ARG A 86 30.44 63.94 10.32
CA ARG A 86 31.87 63.65 10.56
C ARG A 86 32.08 62.81 11.84
N HIS A 87 33.09 61.93 11.81
CA HIS A 87 33.41 60.99 12.90
C HIS A 87 32.26 60.01 13.23
N TRP A 88 31.51 59.61 12.22
CA TRP A 88 30.46 58.59 12.37
C TRP A 88 31.03 57.21 12.65
N VAL A 89 30.27 56.42 13.40
CA VAL A 89 30.53 54.99 13.60
C VAL A 89 29.24 54.26 13.27
N LEU A 90 29.27 53.37 12.28
CA LEU A 90 28.10 52.57 11.89
C LEU A 90 28.20 51.18 12.50
N LYS A 91 27.24 50.85 13.36
CA LYS A 91 26.95 49.47 13.80
C LYS A 91 25.54 49.12 13.36
N SER A 92 25.42 48.09 12.53
CA SER A 92 24.14 47.63 11.98
C SER A 92 23.84 46.20 12.41
N LYS A 93 22.63 45.98 12.94
CA LYS A 93 22.03 44.66 13.12
C LYS A 93 20.83 44.53 12.19
N PHE A 94 20.68 43.37 11.58
CA PHE A 94 19.58 43.05 10.68
C PHE A 94 18.83 41.86 11.24
N LYS A 95 17.51 41.96 11.32
CA LYS A 95 16.61 40.86 11.69
C LYS A 95 15.50 40.79 10.67
N PHE A 96 14.98 39.60 10.40
CA PHE A 96 13.85 39.46 9.51
C PHE A 96 12.95 38.31 9.89
N MET A 97 11.66 38.46 9.60
CA MET A 97 10.64 37.43 9.74
C MET A 97 10.03 37.15 8.37
N ILE A 98 10.07 35.89 7.94
CA ILE A 98 9.50 35.45 6.67
C ILE A 98 8.04 35.09 6.91
N LYS A 99 7.15 35.61 6.05
CA LYS A 99 5.72 35.30 6.02
C LYS A 99 5.34 34.72 4.66
N SER A 100 4.26 33.96 4.62
CA SER A 100 3.65 33.52 3.36
C SER A 100 3.17 34.72 2.57
N ALA A 101 3.39 34.71 1.25
CA ALA A 101 2.85 35.74 0.37
C ALA A 101 1.30 35.69 0.36
N PRO A 102 0.60 36.78 -0.02
CA PRO A 102 -0.85 36.75 -0.20
C PRO A 102 -1.30 35.64 -1.17
N ARG A 103 -2.42 34.96 -0.89
CA ARG A 103 -2.93 33.82 -1.68
C ARG A 103 -3.02 34.14 -3.19
N ALA A 104 -3.54 35.32 -3.54
CA ALA A 104 -3.64 35.76 -4.94
C ALA A 104 -2.29 35.83 -5.68
N LEU A 105 -1.23 36.25 -4.99
CA LEU A 105 0.12 36.32 -5.57
C LEU A 105 0.72 34.92 -5.73
N GLN A 106 0.45 34.02 -4.78
CA GLN A 106 0.81 32.61 -4.91
C GLN A 106 0.10 31.97 -6.11
N GLU A 107 -1.20 32.20 -6.28
CA GLU A 107 -1.98 31.70 -7.42
C GLU A 107 -1.45 32.21 -8.77
N GLU A 108 -1.10 33.50 -8.87
CA GLU A 108 -0.51 34.06 -10.10
C GLU A 108 0.84 33.42 -10.44
N TYR A 109 1.71 33.27 -9.44
CA TYR A 109 3.01 32.60 -9.59
C TYR A 109 2.83 31.15 -10.05
N LEU A 110 1.96 30.40 -9.36
CA LEU A 110 1.71 28.98 -9.67
C LEU A 110 1.11 28.81 -11.06
N ARG A 111 0.24 29.70 -11.51
CA ARG A 111 -0.31 29.65 -12.87
C ARG A 111 0.79 29.65 -13.94
N LYS A 112 1.83 30.47 -13.77
CA LYS A 112 2.96 30.53 -14.71
C LYS A 112 3.76 29.22 -14.68
N VAL A 113 4.11 28.73 -13.49
CA VAL A 113 4.89 27.49 -13.33
C VAL A 113 4.12 26.26 -13.82
N GLN A 114 2.82 26.18 -13.53
CA GLN A 114 1.95 25.10 -14.01
C GLN A 114 1.86 25.08 -15.53
N GLN A 115 1.85 26.25 -16.18
CA GLN A 115 1.85 26.33 -17.65
C GLN A 115 3.15 25.77 -18.25
N GLU A 116 4.30 26.08 -17.67
CA GLU A 116 5.59 25.52 -18.09
C GLU A 116 5.66 24.00 -17.86
N LEU A 117 5.25 23.55 -16.68
CA LEU A 117 5.20 22.13 -16.33
C LEU A 117 4.25 21.34 -17.24
N PHE A 118 3.10 21.93 -17.61
CA PHE A 118 2.18 21.35 -18.58
C PHE A 118 2.84 21.14 -19.94
N GLN A 119 3.58 22.13 -20.45
CA GLN A 119 4.30 22.00 -21.73
C GLN A 119 5.37 20.89 -21.68
N LYS A 120 6.13 20.81 -20.58
CA LYS A 120 7.10 19.72 -20.37
C LYS A 120 6.39 18.35 -20.34
N THR A 121 5.26 18.27 -19.65
CA THR A 121 4.46 17.04 -19.54
C THR A 121 3.92 16.58 -20.89
N GLU A 122 3.44 17.50 -21.74
CA GLU A 122 2.99 17.17 -23.09
C GLU A 122 4.14 16.65 -23.98
N LYS A 123 5.32 17.25 -23.89
CA LYS A 123 6.52 16.74 -24.58
C LYS A 123 6.91 15.33 -24.09
N ALA A 124 6.82 15.09 -22.79
CA ALA A 124 7.06 13.77 -22.21
C ALA A 124 6.02 12.74 -22.70
N LYS A 125 4.73 13.10 -22.80
CA LYS A 125 3.68 12.24 -23.37
C LYS A 125 3.98 11.84 -24.82
N GLN A 126 4.45 12.77 -25.65
CA GLN A 126 4.84 12.46 -27.02
C GLN A 126 5.99 11.44 -27.09
N THR A 127 6.91 11.50 -26.12
CA THR A 127 8.08 10.64 -26.06
C THR A 127 7.79 9.25 -25.47
N PHE A 128 7.09 9.21 -24.33
CA PHE A 128 6.95 8.00 -23.50
C PHE A 128 5.61 7.28 -23.64
N SER A 129 4.63 7.85 -24.35
CA SER A 129 3.27 7.25 -24.44
C SER A 129 3.24 5.81 -24.94
N ARG A 130 4.15 5.45 -25.86
CA ARG A 130 4.22 4.12 -26.46
C ARG A 130 5.16 3.15 -25.76
N LEU A 131 5.81 3.57 -24.67
CA LEU A 131 6.81 2.77 -23.97
C LEU A 131 6.23 2.21 -22.67
N PRO A 132 6.38 0.91 -22.42
CA PRO A 132 6.02 0.32 -21.14
C PRO A 132 7.09 0.64 -20.11
N ILE A 133 7.07 1.85 -19.55
CA ILE A 133 8.15 2.40 -18.72
C ILE A 133 8.56 1.48 -17.57
N ASN A 134 7.62 0.77 -16.92
CA ASN A 134 7.95 -0.15 -15.82
C ASN A 134 8.66 -1.44 -16.27
N LEU A 135 8.59 -1.78 -17.56
CA LEU A 135 9.23 -2.96 -18.15
C LEU A 135 10.54 -2.62 -18.87
N CYS A 136 10.70 -1.39 -19.36
CA CYS A 136 11.96 -0.92 -19.93
C CYS A 136 13.06 -0.90 -18.87
N SER A 137 14.30 -1.18 -19.26
CA SER A 137 15.46 -0.96 -18.41
C SER A 137 15.66 0.55 -18.15
N LEU A 138 16.28 0.88 -17.01
CA LEU A 138 16.60 2.28 -16.68
C LEU A 138 17.51 2.91 -17.74
N VAL A 139 18.49 2.14 -18.25
CA VAL A 139 19.43 2.59 -19.30
C VAL A 139 18.71 2.97 -20.59
N GLU A 140 17.70 2.20 -21.01
CA GLU A 140 16.89 2.54 -22.19
C GLU A 140 16.13 3.85 -22.00
N ILE A 141 15.53 4.05 -20.83
CA ILE A 141 14.81 5.30 -20.50
C ILE A 141 15.78 6.48 -20.58
N GLU A 142 16.96 6.38 -19.97
CA GLU A 142 17.99 7.43 -19.99
C GLU A 142 18.50 7.73 -21.40
N ASN A 143 18.72 6.71 -22.23
CA ASN A 143 19.13 6.90 -23.62
C ASN A 143 18.07 7.66 -24.43
N ILE A 144 16.79 7.38 -24.19
CA ILE A 144 15.68 8.08 -24.84
C ILE A 144 15.62 9.53 -24.38
N VAL A 145 15.74 9.78 -23.07
CA VAL A 145 15.80 11.13 -22.48
C VAL A 145 16.91 11.96 -23.13
N ASN A 146 18.12 11.40 -23.23
CA ASN A 146 19.28 12.06 -23.84
C ASN A 146 19.10 12.32 -25.34
N THR A 147 18.63 11.32 -26.09
CA THR A 147 18.47 11.41 -27.55
C THR A 147 17.38 12.41 -27.94
N GLN A 148 16.26 12.40 -27.21
CA GLN A 148 15.11 13.29 -27.45
C GLN A 148 15.28 14.67 -26.81
N LYS A 149 16.37 14.90 -26.06
CA LYS A 149 16.63 16.13 -25.30
C LYS A 149 15.40 16.57 -24.52
N THR A 150 14.82 15.64 -23.77
CA THR A 150 13.63 15.87 -22.94
C THR A 150 13.98 15.62 -21.47
N GLU A 151 13.07 15.96 -20.57
CA GLU A 151 13.10 15.49 -19.18
C GLU A 151 12.24 14.23 -19.06
N PHE A 152 12.56 13.36 -18.10
CA PHE A 152 11.62 12.32 -17.68
C PHE A 152 10.53 12.94 -16.81
N ILE A 153 9.29 12.69 -17.22
CA ILE A 153 8.07 13.00 -16.47
C ILE A 153 7.19 11.76 -16.56
N ASP A 154 6.71 11.31 -15.43
CA ASP A 154 5.84 10.15 -15.30
C ASP A 154 4.44 10.48 -15.81
N ILE A 155 4.15 10.06 -17.04
CA ILE A 155 2.87 10.37 -17.69
C ILE A 155 1.69 9.56 -17.13
N GLU A 156 1.97 8.49 -16.37
CA GLU A 156 0.95 7.69 -15.69
C GLU A 156 0.65 8.22 -14.28
N PHE A 157 1.54 9.05 -13.74
CA PHE A 157 1.40 9.72 -12.45
C PHE A 157 1.92 11.18 -12.56
N PRO A 158 1.26 12.03 -13.37
CA PRO A 158 1.78 13.34 -13.73
C PRO A 158 1.90 14.26 -12.50
N PRO A 159 2.81 15.25 -12.52
CA PRO A 159 2.95 16.23 -11.45
C PRO A 159 1.81 17.26 -11.49
N SER A 160 0.60 16.80 -11.16
CA SER A 160 -0.66 17.57 -11.13
C SER A 160 -1.60 17.02 -10.08
N ASP A 161 -2.65 17.80 -9.75
CA ASP A 161 -3.61 17.47 -8.68
C ASP A 161 -4.28 16.10 -8.85
N SER A 162 -4.43 15.62 -10.10
CA SER A 162 -4.94 14.28 -10.41
C SER A 162 -4.17 13.13 -9.75
N SER A 163 -2.88 13.33 -9.46
CA SER A 163 -2.02 12.35 -8.79
C SER A 163 -2.10 12.44 -7.27
N ILE A 164 -2.74 13.49 -6.75
CA ILE A 164 -2.97 13.67 -5.32
C ILE A 164 -4.36 13.18 -4.95
N PHE A 165 -5.39 13.64 -5.65
CA PHE A 165 -6.79 13.24 -5.43
C PHE A 165 -7.58 13.22 -6.75
N LYS A 166 -8.65 12.43 -6.78
CA LYS A 166 -9.60 12.41 -7.90
C LYS A 166 -10.72 13.43 -7.65
N GLU A 167 -11.17 14.13 -8.70
CA GLU A 167 -12.20 15.19 -8.64
C GLU A 167 -13.54 14.68 -8.08
N LEU A 168 -13.67 14.65 -6.74
CA LEU A 168 -14.91 14.43 -6.01
C LEU A 168 -14.95 15.42 -4.84
N ASN A 169 -15.56 16.59 -5.09
CA ASN A 169 -16.05 17.60 -4.14
C ASN A 169 -15.20 17.94 -2.90
N LYS A 170 -14.69 19.18 -2.92
CA LYS A 170 -13.80 19.90 -1.98
C LYS A 170 -12.32 19.57 -2.19
N GLU A 171 -11.53 20.61 -2.49
CA GLU A 171 -10.07 20.57 -2.33
C GLU A 171 -9.79 20.06 -0.91
N PRO A 172 -9.29 18.84 -0.74
CA PRO A 172 -9.15 18.25 0.60
C PRO A 172 -7.98 18.86 1.39
N ILE A 173 -7.18 19.69 0.72
CA ILE A 173 -6.08 20.49 1.23
C ILE A 173 -6.43 21.94 0.91
N ASP A 174 -6.69 22.78 1.92
CA ASP A 174 -7.00 24.22 1.76
C ASP A 174 -5.74 25.07 1.44
N GLN A 175 -4.67 24.41 0.99
CA GLN A 175 -3.37 25.02 0.71
C GLN A 175 -3.02 24.77 -0.75
N LEU A 176 -2.49 25.82 -1.41
CA LEU A 176 -2.00 25.73 -2.78
C LEU A 176 -0.78 24.80 -2.84
N LEU A 177 -0.67 24.04 -3.93
CA LEU A 177 0.40 23.07 -4.13
C LEU A 177 1.29 23.44 -5.29
N HIS A 178 2.58 23.12 -5.15
CA HIS A 178 3.62 23.33 -6.15
C HIS A 178 4.44 22.06 -6.31
N TRP A 179 4.37 21.42 -7.48
CA TRP A 179 5.22 20.27 -7.82
C TRP A 179 6.64 20.73 -8.16
N ARG A 180 7.62 20.27 -7.39
CA ARG A 180 9.02 20.71 -7.49
C ARG A 180 9.97 19.52 -7.41
N ARG A 181 11.14 19.61 -8.03
CA ARG A 181 12.23 18.64 -7.93
C ARG A 181 13.14 18.93 -6.73
N PRO A 182 13.92 17.95 -6.22
CA PRO A 182 14.78 18.10 -5.05
C PRO A 182 15.68 19.33 -5.06
N TYR A 183 16.35 19.61 -6.19
CA TYR A 183 17.24 20.76 -6.33
C TYR A 183 16.53 22.12 -6.23
N GLU A 184 15.20 22.15 -6.36
CA GLU A 184 14.43 23.38 -6.24
C GLU A 184 14.11 23.72 -4.79
N PHE A 185 14.01 22.73 -3.89
CA PHE A 185 13.55 22.93 -2.51
C PHE A 185 14.57 22.56 -1.42
N PHE A 186 15.61 21.79 -1.72
CA PHE A 186 16.72 21.60 -0.78
C PHE A 186 17.71 22.77 -0.81
N ARG A 187 18.20 23.12 0.37
CA ARG A 187 19.33 24.04 0.55
C ARG A 187 20.59 23.21 0.74
N VAL A 188 21.63 23.50 -0.03
CA VAL A 188 22.97 22.94 0.19
C VAL A 188 23.78 23.97 0.98
N ASP A 189 24.18 23.58 2.18
CA ASP A 189 25.04 24.37 3.05
C ASP A 189 25.91 23.44 3.90
N TYR A 190 27.12 23.21 3.40
CA TYR A 190 28.12 22.36 4.06
C TYR A 190 28.52 22.85 5.45
N ALA A 191 28.40 24.15 5.75
CA ALA A 191 28.73 24.68 7.08
C ALA A 191 27.65 24.33 8.12
N GLU A 192 26.42 24.12 7.68
CA GLU A 192 25.28 23.67 8.49
C GLU A 192 25.06 22.15 8.43
N GLY A 193 25.95 21.39 7.76
CA GLY A 193 25.81 19.95 7.58
C GLY A 193 24.83 19.52 6.48
N LEU A 194 24.26 20.47 5.73
CA LEU A 194 23.33 20.22 4.64
C LEU A 194 24.10 19.90 3.35
N LYS A 195 24.35 18.62 3.12
CA LYS A 195 25.08 18.10 1.94
C LYS A 195 24.25 18.18 0.66
N ASP A 196 24.84 17.84 -0.49
CA ASP A 196 24.06 17.65 -1.72
C ASP A 196 22.97 16.57 -1.54
N PRO A 197 21.83 16.67 -2.26
CA PRO A 197 20.78 15.67 -2.16
C PRO A 197 21.28 14.26 -2.46
N SER A 198 20.81 13.28 -1.69
CA SER A 198 21.08 11.86 -1.87
C SER A 198 19.79 11.05 -1.73
N ILE A 199 19.77 9.81 -2.23
CA ILE A 199 18.62 8.93 -1.94
C ILE A 199 18.65 8.58 -0.45
N PHE A 200 19.73 7.96 -0.01
CA PHE A 200 20.00 7.61 1.40
C PHE A 200 21.12 8.49 1.95
N GLY A 201 21.08 8.75 3.26
CA GLY A 201 22.16 9.38 4.00
C GLY A 201 23.33 8.44 4.29
N GLU A 202 24.03 8.71 5.39
CA GLU A 202 25.11 7.82 5.88
C GLU A 202 24.52 6.53 6.47
N GLU A 203 23.39 6.62 7.16
CA GLU A 203 22.64 5.51 7.74
C GLU A 203 21.15 5.75 7.52
N ILE A 204 20.36 4.68 7.41
CA ILE A 204 18.89 4.78 7.44
C ILE A 204 18.44 4.55 8.87
N GLN A 205 17.82 5.56 9.47
CA GLN A 205 17.36 5.56 10.85
C GLN A 205 15.85 5.82 10.93
N PRO A 206 15.15 5.31 11.96
CA PRO A 206 13.75 5.65 12.19
C PRO A 206 13.49 7.16 12.26
N SER A 207 14.43 7.93 12.84
CA SER A 207 14.38 9.39 12.95
C SER A 207 14.38 10.11 11.60
N ASP A 208 14.77 9.45 10.52
CA ASP A 208 14.77 10.06 9.20
C ASP A 208 13.35 10.24 8.66
N ILE A 209 12.32 9.67 9.30
CA ILE A 209 10.96 9.64 8.75
C ILE A 209 10.09 10.69 9.41
N HIS A 210 9.76 11.73 8.65
CA HIS A 210 8.81 12.75 9.08
C HIS A 210 7.49 12.63 8.31
N GLN A 211 6.41 12.27 9.04
CA GLN A 211 5.08 12.23 8.44
C GLN A 211 4.60 13.64 8.06
N GLY A 212 4.04 13.75 6.86
CA GLY A 212 3.41 14.99 6.40
C GLY A 212 1.90 15.00 6.57
N GLN A 213 1.23 15.71 5.67
CA GLN A 213 -0.21 15.98 5.82
C GLN A 213 -1.16 14.85 5.39
N LEU A 214 -0.64 13.66 5.12
CA LEU A 214 -1.43 12.52 4.68
C LEU A 214 -1.76 11.64 5.88
N GLY A 215 -3.00 11.12 5.92
CA GLY A 215 -3.42 10.17 6.95
C GLY A 215 -3.00 8.74 6.62
N ASN A 216 -1.70 8.52 6.39
CA ASN A 216 -1.13 7.23 5.97
C ASN A 216 -0.18 6.67 7.04
N SER A 217 -0.46 6.89 8.33
CA SER A 217 0.42 6.46 9.43
C SER A 217 0.67 4.95 9.39
N TRP A 218 -0.30 4.15 8.94
CA TRP A 218 -0.16 2.69 8.76
C TRP A 218 1.00 2.32 7.83
N PHE A 219 1.23 3.08 6.76
CA PHE A 219 2.32 2.87 5.81
C PHE A 219 3.64 3.39 6.40
N VAL A 220 3.63 4.61 6.93
CA VAL A 220 4.81 5.25 7.54
C VAL A 220 5.35 4.40 8.71
N SER A 221 4.46 3.86 9.54
CA SER A 221 4.79 2.98 10.67
C SER A 221 5.39 1.66 10.20
N ALA A 222 4.86 1.07 9.12
CA ALA A 222 5.45 -0.14 8.54
C ALA A 222 6.86 0.13 8.01
N VAL A 223 7.06 1.24 7.30
CA VAL A 223 8.39 1.66 6.80
C VAL A 223 9.37 1.86 7.97
N ALA A 224 8.94 2.53 9.03
CA ALA A 224 9.76 2.73 10.22
C ALA A 224 10.08 1.42 10.97
N CYS A 225 9.19 0.43 10.96
CA CYS A 225 9.53 -0.90 11.48
C CYS A 225 10.62 -1.59 10.64
N LEU A 226 10.67 -1.30 9.34
CA LEU A 226 11.72 -1.81 8.44
C LEU A 226 13.05 -1.10 8.67
N THR A 227 13.11 0.14 9.16
CA THR A 227 14.38 0.84 9.41
C THR A 227 15.17 0.25 10.57
N GLU A 228 14.55 -0.57 11.44
CA GLU A 228 15.26 -1.45 12.38
C GLU A 228 16.22 -2.43 11.67
N ARG A 229 16.02 -2.64 10.35
CA ARG A 229 16.90 -3.41 9.47
C ARG A 229 17.04 -2.70 8.12
N PRO A 230 17.92 -1.69 8.00
CA PRO A 230 18.05 -0.82 6.82
C PRO A 230 18.11 -1.53 5.47
N GLY A 231 18.75 -2.71 5.39
CA GLY A 231 18.80 -3.52 4.18
C GLY A 231 17.43 -3.93 3.61
N LEU A 232 16.37 -3.94 4.43
CA LEU A 232 14.99 -4.18 3.98
C LEU A 232 14.40 -2.99 3.23
N ILE A 233 14.82 -1.77 3.54
CA ILE A 233 14.48 -0.56 2.79
C ILE A 233 15.31 -0.52 1.52
N GLU A 234 16.63 -0.66 1.62
CA GLU A 234 17.54 -0.58 0.47
C GLU A 234 17.19 -1.55 -0.66
N ARG A 235 16.74 -2.77 -0.31
CA ARG A 235 16.36 -3.78 -1.32
C ARG A 235 15.12 -3.39 -2.12
N LEU A 236 14.31 -2.44 -1.66
CA LEU A 236 13.16 -1.93 -2.41
C LEU A 236 13.58 -0.96 -3.51
N PHE A 237 14.75 -0.34 -3.39
CA PHE A 237 15.26 0.63 -4.34
C PHE A 237 16.10 -0.06 -5.42
N ILE A 238 15.65 0.06 -6.66
CA ILE A 238 16.44 -0.34 -7.85
C ILE A 238 17.39 0.82 -8.21
N THR A 239 16.90 2.06 -8.15
CA THR A 239 17.73 3.25 -8.24
C THR A 239 18.25 3.61 -6.85
N LYS A 240 19.56 3.48 -6.61
CA LYS A 240 20.19 3.72 -5.30
C LYS A 240 20.94 5.05 -5.19
N ASP A 241 21.22 5.70 -6.32
CA ASP A 241 21.89 7.00 -6.41
C ASP A 241 20.99 8.04 -7.08
N ILE A 242 21.27 9.32 -6.85
CA ILE A 242 20.56 10.42 -7.54
C ILE A 242 20.66 10.23 -9.05
N ASN A 243 19.50 10.17 -9.70
CA ASN A 243 19.42 10.06 -11.14
C ASN A 243 19.38 11.45 -11.77
N LYS A 244 20.38 11.79 -12.59
CA LYS A 244 20.46 13.11 -13.27
C LYS A 244 19.28 13.43 -14.20
N HIS A 245 18.52 12.43 -14.62
CA HIS A 245 17.33 12.58 -15.45
C HIS A 245 16.04 12.56 -14.63
N GLY A 246 16.14 12.42 -13.30
CA GLY A 246 15.03 12.36 -12.39
C GLY A 246 14.23 11.07 -12.50
N VAL A 247 14.82 9.95 -12.94
CA VAL A 247 14.15 8.64 -13.07
C VAL A 247 14.49 7.75 -11.88
N TYR A 248 13.48 7.34 -11.12
CA TYR A 248 13.65 6.46 -9.97
C TYR A 248 12.75 5.24 -10.07
N ARG A 249 13.27 4.09 -9.67
CA ARG A 249 12.51 2.84 -9.65
C ARG A 249 12.64 2.15 -8.31
N VAL A 250 11.49 1.76 -7.78
CA VAL A 250 11.36 0.93 -6.59
C VAL A 250 10.50 -0.29 -6.91
N LYS A 251 10.56 -1.31 -6.06
CA LYS A 251 9.71 -2.50 -6.16
C LYS A 251 8.88 -2.71 -4.90
N PHE A 252 7.67 -3.23 -5.07
CA PHE A 252 6.75 -3.62 -4.00
C PHE A 252 6.19 -5.01 -4.30
N CYS A 253 5.79 -5.77 -3.27
CA CYS A 253 5.10 -7.03 -3.40
C CYS A 253 3.57 -6.84 -3.31
N LYS A 254 2.93 -6.37 -4.39
CA LYS A 254 1.49 -6.09 -4.40
C LYS A 254 0.68 -7.32 -4.79
N ASN A 255 -0.31 -7.67 -3.97
CA ASN A 255 -1.23 -8.80 -4.22
C ASN A 255 -0.48 -10.13 -4.41
N GLY A 256 0.63 -10.31 -3.68
CA GLY A 256 1.50 -11.48 -3.78
C GLY A 256 2.50 -11.45 -4.95
N GLU A 257 2.58 -10.38 -5.74
CA GLU A 257 3.48 -10.25 -6.90
C GLU A 257 4.48 -9.10 -6.71
N TRP A 258 5.76 -9.34 -6.99
CA TRP A 258 6.76 -8.27 -7.05
C TRP A 258 6.57 -7.41 -8.30
N VAL A 259 6.32 -6.12 -8.11
CA VAL A 259 6.06 -5.16 -9.18
C VAL A 259 7.03 -3.99 -9.09
N ASN A 260 7.57 -3.60 -10.25
CA ASN A 260 8.39 -2.41 -10.38
C ASN A 260 7.51 -1.18 -10.61
N VAL A 261 7.81 -0.10 -9.88
CA VAL A 261 7.16 1.19 -10.01
C VAL A 261 8.23 2.23 -10.32
N THR A 262 8.17 2.77 -11.54
CA THR A 262 9.04 3.87 -12.00
C THR A 262 8.31 5.18 -11.82
N ILE A 263 8.96 6.16 -11.20
CA ILE A 263 8.45 7.51 -10.97
C ILE A 263 9.49 8.57 -11.34
N ASP A 264 9.03 9.79 -11.58
CA ASP A 264 9.91 10.97 -11.60
C ASP A 264 10.13 11.55 -10.18
N ASP A 265 11.00 12.55 -10.02
CA ASP A 265 11.24 13.24 -8.73
C ASP A 265 10.52 14.60 -8.59
N TYR A 266 9.39 14.82 -9.28
CA TYR A 266 8.51 15.94 -8.88
C TYR A 266 7.72 15.57 -7.62
N PHE A 267 7.85 16.36 -6.56
CA PHE A 267 7.14 16.15 -5.30
C PHE A 267 6.17 17.30 -4.99
N PRO A 268 4.97 17.02 -4.44
CA PRO A 268 4.05 18.06 -3.99
C PRO A 268 4.66 18.84 -2.82
N CYS A 269 4.89 20.13 -3.01
CA CYS A 269 5.45 21.04 -2.02
C CYS A 269 4.51 22.22 -1.77
N TYR A 270 4.73 22.91 -0.65
CA TYR A 270 4.19 24.27 -0.51
C TYR A 270 4.84 25.21 -1.53
N PRO A 271 4.17 26.30 -1.94
CA PRO A 271 4.74 27.28 -2.84
C PRO A 271 6.04 27.83 -2.28
N MET A 272 7.17 27.53 -2.94
CA MET A 272 8.53 27.84 -2.46
C MET A 272 8.90 27.25 -1.08
N GLY A 273 8.11 26.31 -0.56
CA GLY A 273 8.34 25.64 0.71
C GLY A 273 8.72 24.16 0.56
N ALA A 274 8.73 23.46 1.69
CA ALA A 274 9.11 22.06 1.76
C ALA A 274 7.97 21.11 1.31
N PRO A 275 8.24 19.80 1.12
CA PRO A 275 7.26 18.80 0.72
C PRO A 275 6.02 18.76 1.64
N VAL A 276 4.84 18.50 1.08
CA VAL A 276 3.55 18.50 1.84
C VAL A 276 3.29 17.18 2.54
N PHE A 277 3.71 16.06 1.94
CA PHE A 277 3.59 14.72 2.51
C PHE A 277 4.88 14.37 3.26
N THR A 278 5.37 13.13 3.14
CA THR A 278 6.56 12.72 3.89
C THR A 278 7.78 13.57 3.57
N ARG A 279 8.67 13.66 4.56
CA ARG A 279 10.01 14.24 4.42
C ARG A 279 11.03 13.29 5.02
N SER A 280 12.23 13.31 4.47
CA SER A 280 13.38 12.71 5.12
C SER A 280 14.15 13.74 5.95
N GLU A 281 14.93 13.29 6.93
CA GLU A 281 15.91 14.14 7.62
C GLU A 281 17.01 14.60 6.64
N GLY A 282 17.52 15.83 6.85
CA GLY A 282 18.51 16.43 5.97
C GLY A 282 18.05 16.57 4.50
N ASN A 283 18.96 16.24 3.57
CA ASN A 283 18.72 16.34 2.12
C ASN A 283 18.49 14.97 1.46
N GLU A 284 17.90 14.03 2.19
CA GLU A 284 17.55 12.70 1.69
C GLU A 284 16.19 12.71 0.98
N ILE A 285 16.01 11.79 0.01
CA ILE A 285 14.74 11.69 -0.75
C ILE A 285 14.11 10.29 -0.74
N TRP A 286 14.71 9.31 -0.07
CA TRP A 286 14.20 7.93 -0.13
C TRP A 286 12.75 7.83 0.35
N MET A 287 12.36 8.51 1.43
CA MET A 287 10.99 8.41 1.93
C MET A 287 9.98 9.04 0.96
N LEU A 288 10.35 10.17 0.34
CA LEU A 288 9.53 10.84 -0.67
C LEU A 288 9.33 9.95 -1.90
N ILE A 289 10.41 9.30 -2.38
CA ILE A 289 10.36 8.36 -3.51
C ILE A 289 9.46 7.17 -3.16
N LEU A 290 9.65 6.58 -1.98
CA LEU A 290 8.93 5.38 -1.56
C LEU A 290 7.43 5.66 -1.41
N GLU A 291 7.05 6.76 -0.74
CA GLU A 291 5.66 7.19 -0.59
C GLU A 291 5.02 7.49 -1.94
N LYS A 292 5.71 8.25 -2.81
CA LYS A 292 5.18 8.59 -4.14
C LYS A 292 4.95 7.36 -5.01
N ALA A 293 5.90 6.43 -5.01
CA ALA A 293 5.75 5.20 -5.78
C ALA A 293 4.64 4.31 -5.24
N TYR A 294 4.45 4.27 -3.91
CA TYR A 294 3.32 3.56 -3.31
C TYR A 294 1.99 4.25 -3.62
N ALA A 295 1.93 5.59 -3.61
CA ALA A 295 0.78 6.35 -4.06
C ALA A 295 0.42 6.07 -5.52
N LYS A 296 1.41 6.01 -6.41
CA LYS A 296 1.22 5.61 -7.82
C LYS A 296 0.66 4.21 -7.95
N LEU A 297 1.17 3.26 -7.17
CA LEU A 297 0.71 1.87 -7.17
C LEU A 297 -0.77 1.73 -6.76
N HIS A 298 -1.25 2.63 -5.90
CA HIS A 298 -2.65 2.72 -5.46
C HIS A 298 -3.51 3.66 -6.31
N GLY A 299 -2.90 4.55 -7.09
CA GLY A 299 -3.55 5.42 -8.08
C GLY A 299 -3.36 6.92 -7.82
N HIS A 300 -3.37 7.36 -6.56
CA HIS A 300 -3.09 8.73 -6.12
C HIS A 300 -2.76 8.77 -4.62
N TYR A 301 -2.13 9.85 -4.14
CA TYR A 301 -1.72 9.97 -2.72
C TYR A 301 -2.89 9.74 -1.75
N PHE A 302 -4.07 10.26 -2.06
CA PHE A 302 -5.24 10.10 -1.18
C PHE A 302 -5.74 8.67 -1.00
N MET A 303 -5.35 7.73 -1.87
CA MET A 303 -5.67 6.31 -1.68
C MET A 303 -4.87 5.68 -0.53
N LEU A 304 -3.82 6.35 -0.06
CA LEU A 304 -3.05 5.89 1.10
C LEU A 304 -3.70 6.29 2.43
N LYS A 305 -4.80 7.05 2.41
CA LYS A 305 -5.50 7.45 3.64
C LYS A 305 -6.21 6.26 4.27
N GLY A 306 -5.81 5.92 5.50
CA GLY A 306 -6.37 4.81 6.26
C GLY A 306 -5.97 3.44 5.67
N GLY A 307 -5.33 2.63 6.50
CA GLY A 307 -4.98 1.28 6.10
C GLY A 307 -4.47 0.44 7.25
N ASN A 308 -4.03 -0.78 6.94
CA ASN A 308 -3.58 -1.74 7.94
C ASN A 308 -2.06 -1.93 7.81
N THR A 309 -1.32 -1.66 8.89
CA THR A 309 0.14 -1.77 8.93
C THR A 309 0.66 -3.13 8.45
N ALA A 310 -0.06 -4.24 8.73
CA ALA A 310 0.31 -5.56 8.22
C ALA A 310 0.26 -5.66 6.69
N GLU A 311 -0.66 -4.96 6.03
CA GLU A 311 -0.74 -4.92 4.57
C GLU A 311 0.43 -4.14 3.96
N ALA A 312 0.88 -3.07 4.62
CA ALA A 312 2.07 -2.34 4.21
C ALA A 312 3.34 -3.18 4.43
N LEU A 313 3.46 -3.86 5.58
CA LEU A 313 4.57 -4.78 5.84
C LEU A 313 4.64 -5.88 4.77
N LEU A 314 3.50 -6.44 4.37
CA LEU A 314 3.41 -7.43 3.30
C LEU A 314 3.80 -6.83 1.93
N ASP A 315 3.28 -5.65 1.58
CA ASP A 315 3.62 -4.98 0.33
C ASP A 315 5.11 -4.54 0.26
N LEU A 316 5.71 -4.20 1.40
CA LEU A 316 7.11 -3.78 1.50
C LEU A 316 8.08 -4.96 1.60
N THR A 317 7.63 -6.14 2.04
CA THR A 317 8.54 -7.26 2.30
C THR A 317 8.32 -8.50 1.46
N GLY A 318 7.10 -8.69 0.96
CA GLY A 318 6.63 -9.94 0.36
C GLY A 318 6.56 -11.12 1.32
N CYS A 319 6.85 -10.93 2.61
CA CYS A 319 6.98 -12.01 3.59
C CYS A 319 5.63 -12.36 4.25
N PRO A 320 5.49 -13.62 4.74
CA PRO A 320 4.38 -14.05 5.58
C PRO A 320 4.11 -13.06 6.72
N THR A 321 2.88 -12.58 6.86
CA THR A 321 2.54 -11.52 7.83
C THR A 321 1.19 -11.82 8.49
N ILE A 322 1.18 -11.81 9.81
CA ILE A 322 -0.01 -12.08 10.64
C ILE A 322 -0.30 -10.92 11.59
N SER A 323 -1.54 -10.82 12.06
CA SER A 323 -1.97 -9.83 13.05
C SER A 323 -2.71 -10.51 14.19
N TYR A 324 -2.36 -10.15 15.42
CA TYR A 324 -3.02 -10.55 16.65
C TYR A 324 -3.84 -9.36 17.16
N VAL A 325 -5.15 -9.40 16.94
CA VAL A 325 -6.07 -8.38 17.45
C VAL A 325 -6.42 -8.75 18.90
N PHE A 326 -6.04 -7.93 19.86
CA PHE A 326 -6.16 -8.27 21.29
C PHE A 326 -7.60 -8.36 21.77
N SER A 327 -8.55 -7.76 21.03
CA SER A 327 -9.98 -7.89 21.32
C SER A 327 -10.59 -9.22 20.85
N ASP A 328 -9.90 -10.00 20.03
CA ASP A 328 -10.41 -11.29 19.54
C ASP A 328 -10.45 -12.31 20.69
N GLU A 329 -11.55 -13.06 20.80
CA GLU A 329 -11.79 -13.98 21.92
C GLU A 329 -10.72 -15.08 22.06
N ASP A 330 -10.19 -15.58 20.94
CA ASP A 330 -9.13 -16.59 20.98
C ASP A 330 -7.80 -15.98 21.45
N ILE A 331 -7.53 -14.73 21.07
CA ILE A 331 -6.33 -14.01 21.51
C ILE A 331 -6.42 -13.61 22.98
N LYS A 332 -7.61 -13.21 23.47
CA LYS A 332 -7.84 -12.98 24.91
C LYS A 332 -7.50 -14.21 25.75
N LYS A 333 -7.97 -15.40 25.33
CA LYS A 333 -7.64 -16.67 26.00
C LYS A 333 -6.13 -16.95 25.98
N ASP A 334 -5.45 -16.64 24.88
CA ASP A 334 -4.00 -16.81 24.77
C ASP A 334 -3.23 -15.84 25.67
N ILE A 335 -3.73 -14.60 25.83
CA ILE A 335 -3.19 -13.62 26.79
C ILE A 335 -3.36 -14.13 28.22
N GLU A 336 -4.56 -14.57 28.61
CA GLU A 336 -4.85 -15.09 29.96
C GLU A 336 -4.01 -16.31 30.33
N LYS A 337 -3.77 -17.21 29.36
CA LYS A 337 -2.93 -18.40 29.54
C LYS A 337 -1.43 -18.12 29.46
N GLY A 338 -1.03 -16.88 29.15
CA GLY A 338 0.37 -16.48 28.97
C GLY A 338 1.01 -16.96 27.67
N ILE A 339 0.24 -17.55 26.76
CA ILE A 339 0.69 -18.02 25.44
C ILE A 339 1.11 -16.83 24.57
N MET A 340 0.38 -15.72 24.62
CA MET A 340 0.70 -14.54 23.81
C MET A 340 2.09 -13.96 24.14
N TRP A 341 2.49 -14.01 25.42
CA TRP A 341 3.84 -13.61 25.82
C TRP A 341 4.91 -14.53 25.22
N LEU A 342 4.68 -15.84 25.24
CA LEU A 342 5.59 -16.82 24.61
C LEU A 342 5.68 -16.58 23.10
N ASN A 343 4.56 -16.33 22.42
CA ASN A 343 4.55 -16.01 21.00
C ASN A 343 5.40 -14.78 20.68
N ILE A 344 5.32 -13.71 21.48
CA ILE A 344 6.16 -12.51 21.28
C ILE A 344 7.64 -12.88 21.36
N LYS A 345 8.02 -13.70 22.35
CA LYS A 345 9.40 -14.16 22.52
C LYS A 345 9.86 -14.97 21.32
N ASP A 346 9.09 -15.99 20.94
CA ASP A 346 9.41 -16.90 19.84
C ASP A 346 9.53 -16.13 18.52
N HIS A 347 8.59 -15.22 18.21
CA HIS A 347 8.64 -14.41 16.99
C HIS A 347 9.85 -13.48 16.97
N PHE A 348 10.20 -12.88 18.10
CA PHE A 348 11.36 -12.00 18.20
C PHE A 348 12.68 -12.78 18.09
N ASP A 349 12.77 -13.94 18.75
CA ASP A 349 13.93 -14.84 18.71
C ASP A 349 14.13 -15.49 17.33
N ASP A 350 13.03 -15.78 16.60
CA ASP A 350 13.06 -16.19 15.19
C ASP A 350 13.55 -15.05 14.27
N GLY A 351 13.73 -13.84 14.81
CA GLY A 351 14.19 -12.68 14.09
C GLY A 351 13.10 -12.08 13.21
N PHE A 352 11.82 -12.16 13.57
CA PHE A 352 10.75 -11.48 12.84
C PHE A 352 10.65 -10.00 13.21
N LEU A 353 9.98 -9.21 12.37
CA LEU A 353 9.66 -7.81 12.69
C LEU A 353 8.30 -7.76 13.38
N LEU A 354 8.25 -7.08 14.52
CA LEU A 354 7.04 -6.91 15.32
C LEU A 354 6.65 -5.43 15.33
N CYS A 355 5.37 -5.14 15.11
CA CYS A 355 4.81 -3.79 15.11
C CYS A 355 3.50 -3.79 15.91
N ALA A 356 3.41 -2.96 16.95
CA ALA A 356 2.21 -2.80 17.75
C ALA A 356 1.45 -1.52 17.33
N SER A 357 0.15 -1.64 17.07
CA SER A 357 -0.70 -0.51 16.65
C SER A 357 -1.67 -0.11 17.76
N THR A 358 -1.71 1.17 18.10
CA THR A 358 -2.68 1.73 19.05
C THR A 358 -4.10 1.76 18.46
N ALA A 359 -5.11 1.81 19.32
CA ALA A 359 -6.50 1.97 18.87
C ALA A 359 -6.80 3.44 18.47
N GLY A 360 -7.85 3.64 17.67
CA GLY A 360 -8.39 4.97 17.35
C GLY A 360 -8.11 5.44 15.91
N ASP A 361 -8.79 6.52 15.51
CA ASP A 361 -8.57 7.18 14.23
C ASP A 361 -7.31 8.06 14.28
N GLU A 362 -6.60 8.18 13.16
CA GLU A 362 -5.41 9.04 13.06
C GLU A 362 -5.78 10.52 13.33
N MET A 363 -5.28 11.09 14.44
CA MET A 363 -5.53 12.48 14.85
C MET A 363 -4.29 13.39 14.76
N TRP A 364 -3.55 13.34 13.63
CA TRP A 364 -2.31 14.11 13.47
C TRP A 364 -2.52 15.63 13.23
N ARG A 365 -3.74 16.09 12.97
CA ARG A 365 -4.02 17.48 12.54
C ARG A 365 -4.06 18.51 13.67
N ASP A 366 -4.06 18.11 14.94
CA ASP A 366 -4.12 19.03 16.07
C ASP A 366 -2.79 19.06 16.84
N VAL A 367 -1.98 20.10 16.59
CA VAL A 367 -0.72 20.36 17.33
C VAL A 367 -0.97 20.46 18.84
N ASN A 368 -2.14 21.01 19.24
CA ASN A 368 -2.57 21.08 20.64
C ASN A 368 -2.88 19.70 21.27
N TYR A 369 -3.17 18.69 20.44
CA TYR A 369 -3.45 17.32 20.90
C TYR A 369 -2.15 16.56 21.16
N MET A 370 -1.08 16.82 20.39
CA MET A 370 0.25 16.22 20.64
C MET A 370 0.84 16.65 21.98
N GLU A 371 0.56 17.87 22.46
CA GLU A 371 1.00 18.34 23.78
C GLU A 371 0.24 17.70 24.95
N ASN A 372 -0.89 17.01 24.70
CA ASN A 372 -1.74 16.40 25.73
C ASN A 372 -2.17 14.96 25.37
N LEU A 373 -1.23 14.15 24.87
CA LEU A 373 -1.49 12.75 24.52
C LEU A 373 -1.85 11.91 25.76
N PRO A 374 -2.96 11.16 25.74
CA PRO A 374 -3.25 10.17 26.79
C PRO A 374 -2.09 9.18 26.94
N ALA A 375 -1.48 9.15 28.12
CA ALA A 375 -0.31 8.32 28.47
C ALA A 375 0.97 8.56 27.63
N GLY A 376 1.00 9.55 26.73
CA GLY A 376 2.14 9.80 25.84
C GLY A 376 2.20 8.91 24.59
N LEU A 377 1.09 8.26 24.22
CA LEU A 377 0.99 7.44 23.00
C LEU A 377 0.07 8.11 21.97
N ILE A 378 0.40 7.95 20.69
CA ILE A 378 -0.35 8.51 19.57
C ILE A 378 -1.44 7.49 19.19
N PRO A 379 -2.73 7.86 19.18
CA PRO A 379 -3.81 7.00 18.71
C PRO A 379 -3.71 6.67 17.21
N GLY A 380 -4.14 5.47 16.82
CA GLY A 380 -4.13 5.04 15.41
C GLY A 380 -2.74 4.98 14.77
N HIS A 381 -1.70 4.68 15.56
CA HIS A 381 -0.30 4.75 15.15
C HIS A 381 0.47 3.46 15.47
N GLY A 382 1.43 3.10 14.62
CA GLY A 382 2.23 1.89 14.76
C GLY A 382 3.59 2.16 15.40
N TYR A 383 4.01 1.25 16.28
CA TYR A 383 5.26 1.30 17.03
C TYR A 383 6.05 0.01 16.79
N ALA A 384 7.33 0.12 16.48
CA ALA A 384 8.19 -1.06 16.32
C ALA A 384 8.46 -1.69 17.69
N VAL A 385 8.29 -3.01 17.84
CA VAL A 385 8.75 -3.72 19.05
C VAL A 385 10.22 -4.09 18.83
N THR A 386 11.11 -3.43 19.58
CA THR A 386 12.56 -3.51 19.37
C THR A 386 13.26 -4.44 20.36
N ASN A 387 12.59 -4.82 21.45
CA ASN A 387 13.13 -5.78 22.42
C ASN A 387 12.02 -6.35 23.33
N TYR A 388 12.31 -7.47 23.98
CA TYR A 388 11.54 -7.97 25.11
C TYR A 388 12.50 -8.45 26.22
N LYS A 389 12.10 -8.30 27.47
CA LYS A 389 12.86 -8.84 28.61
C LYS A 389 11.94 -9.31 29.72
N GLU A 390 12.37 -10.37 30.40
CA GLU A 390 11.67 -10.93 31.55
C GLU A 390 12.63 -11.04 32.75
N TYR A 391 12.25 -10.47 33.88
CA TYR A 391 13.05 -10.52 35.11
C TYR A 391 12.16 -10.55 36.35
N ALA A 392 12.38 -11.52 37.24
CA ALA A 392 11.64 -11.66 38.50
C ALA A 392 10.11 -11.58 38.35
N GLY A 393 9.55 -12.13 37.26
CA GLY A 393 8.12 -12.10 36.94
C GLY A 393 7.63 -10.84 36.20
N HIS A 394 8.46 -9.80 36.07
CA HIS A 394 8.15 -8.65 35.24
C HIS A 394 8.42 -8.97 33.76
N LYS A 395 7.39 -8.84 32.94
CA LYS A 395 7.42 -9.03 31.48
C LYS A 395 7.38 -7.66 30.82
N LEU A 396 8.48 -7.23 30.23
CA LEU A 396 8.65 -5.89 29.66
C LEU A 396 8.92 -5.96 28.17
N VAL A 397 8.31 -5.06 27.41
CA VAL A 397 8.60 -4.84 25.99
C VAL A 397 9.25 -3.47 25.80
N ASN A 398 10.19 -3.38 24.87
CA ASN A 398 10.70 -2.11 24.37
C ASN A 398 10.03 -1.84 23.02
N ILE A 399 9.42 -0.68 22.89
CA ILE A 399 8.81 -0.21 21.66
C ILE A 399 9.46 1.10 21.23
N ARG A 400 9.47 1.38 19.93
CA ARG A 400 10.03 2.60 19.36
C ARG A 400 8.99 3.33 18.53
N ASN A 401 8.88 4.64 18.76
CA ASN A 401 8.05 5.51 17.92
C ASN A 401 8.81 5.89 16.63
N PRO A 402 8.21 5.68 15.44
CA PRO A 402 8.71 6.18 14.17
C PRO A 402 9.01 7.69 14.14
N TRP A 403 8.20 8.51 14.80
CA TRP A 403 8.26 9.97 14.67
C TRP A 403 9.16 10.65 15.70
N GLY A 404 10.07 9.90 16.32
CA GLY A 404 10.95 10.41 17.37
C GLY A 404 10.33 10.34 18.77
N LYS A 405 10.94 11.07 19.72
CA LYS A 405 10.66 10.93 21.16
C LYS A 405 9.22 11.25 21.51
N LEU A 406 8.61 10.35 22.30
CA LEU A 406 7.39 10.60 23.06
C LEU A 406 7.67 10.27 24.52
N ASP A 407 7.14 11.08 25.43
CA ASP A 407 7.28 10.83 26.87
C ASP A 407 6.15 9.90 27.33
N TRP A 408 6.39 8.58 27.24
CA TRP A 408 5.55 7.60 27.94
C TRP A 408 5.54 7.93 29.43
N THR A 409 4.35 8.06 30.01
CA THR A 409 4.17 8.52 31.41
C THR A 409 3.76 7.43 32.38
N GLY A 410 3.50 6.21 31.90
CA GLY A 410 3.12 5.08 32.74
C GLY A 410 4.29 4.37 33.40
N ASP A 411 4.02 3.16 33.89
CA ASP A 411 5.02 2.30 34.51
C ASP A 411 6.16 1.99 33.54
N TRP A 412 7.39 1.92 34.06
CA TRP A 412 8.63 1.72 33.28
C TRP A 412 9.00 2.85 32.30
N SER A 413 8.34 4.01 32.37
CA SER A 413 8.81 5.26 31.77
C SER A 413 10.21 5.66 32.24
N SER A 414 10.85 6.59 31.53
CA SER A 414 12.20 7.10 31.86
C SER A 414 12.29 7.70 33.27
N THR A 415 11.18 8.19 33.81
CA THR A 415 11.08 8.77 35.16
C THR A 415 10.45 7.82 36.19
N SER A 416 10.10 6.58 35.79
CA SER A 416 9.44 5.61 36.68
C SER A 416 10.34 5.20 37.85
N SER A 417 9.78 5.23 39.06
CA SER A 417 10.43 4.75 40.28
C SER A 417 10.60 3.22 40.34
N LEU A 418 9.94 2.48 39.44
CA LEU A 418 10.06 1.03 39.31
C LEU A 418 11.44 0.59 38.80
N TRP A 419 12.19 1.50 38.15
CA TRP A 419 13.58 1.28 37.78
C TRP A 419 14.52 1.29 39.01
N ALA A 420 14.48 0.23 39.80
CA ALA A 420 15.30 0.07 41.00
C ALA A 420 16.12 -1.23 41.00
N GLY A 421 17.22 -1.24 41.76
CA GLY A 421 17.98 -2.46 42.07
C GLY A 421 18.41 -3.27 40.85
N ASP A 422 18.23 -4.59 40.92
CA ASP A 422 18.73 -5.55 39.93
C ASP A 422 17.95 -5.53 38.61
N ILE A 423 16.65 -5.19 38.61
CA ILE A 423 15.89 -5.14 37.36
C ILE A 423 16.41 -4.04 36.45
N LYS A 424 16.75 -2.85 36.98
CA LYS A 424 17.36 -1.78 36.17
C LYS A 424 18.69 -2.23 35.56
N ARG A 425 19.50 -2.98 36.30
CA ARG A 425 20.79 -3.51 35.81
C ARG A 425 20.61 -4.58 34.73
N TYR A 426 19.64 -5.48 34.92
CA TYR A 426 19.36 -6.57 33.97
C TYR A 426 18.73 -6.06 32.68
N ILE A 427 17.74 -5.16 32.80
CA ILE A 427 17.08 -4.55 31.66
C ILE A 427 18.01 -3.59 30.93
N ASN A 428 18.87 -2.88 31.65
CA ASN A 428 19.78 -1.87 31.12
C ASN A 428 19.08 -0.92 30.14
N PRO A 429 18.01 -0.22 30.57
CA PRO A 429 17.26 0.65 29.69
C PRO A 429 18.11 1.84 29.24
N SER A 430 18.08 2.13 27.94
CA SER A 430 18.59 3.38 27.38
C SER A 430 17.56 4.48 27.64
N PHE A 431 18.01 5.60 28.21
CA PHE A 431 17.22 6.82 28.36
C PHE A 431 17.88 7.99 27.63
N ASP A 432 18.64 7.68 26.58
CA ASP A 432 19.26 8.70 25.76
C ASP A 432 18.16 9.59 25.15
N ASP A 433 18.37 10.91 25.19
CA ASP A 433 17.40 11.89 24.70
C ASP A 433 17.19 11.80 23.18
N TYR A 434 18.11 11.12 22.47
CA TYR A 434 18.04 10.87 21.03
C TYR A 434 17.35 9.55 20.65
N ASP A 435 17.09 8.65 21.60
CA ASP A 435 16.57 7.31 21.32
C ASP A 435 15.07 7.25 21.69
N SER A 436 14.19 7.10 20.69
CA SER A 436 12.72 7.08 20.88
C SER A 436 12.18 5.77 21.48
N ASN A 437 12.98 5.13 22.33
CA ASN A 437 12.73 3.86 22.99
C ASN A 437 11.84 4.04 24.23
N ILE A 438 10.81 3.20 24.33
CA ILE A 438 9.81 3.19 25.39
C ILE A 438 9.73 1.77 25.95
N TRP A 439 10.08 1.62 27.22
CA TRP A 439 9.83 0.38 27.96
C TRP A 439 8.46 0.45 28.63
N MET A 440 7.70 -0.64 28.53
CA MET A 440 6.41 -0.79 29.22
C MET A 440 6.17 -2.25 29.60
N SER A 441 5.21 -2.50 30.49
CA SER A 441 4.83 -3.86 30.82
C SER A 441 4.05 -4.52 29.68
N PHE A 442 4.08 -5.86 29.61
CA PHE A 442 3.22 -6.60 28.68
C PHE A 442 1.74 -6.28 28.89
N ASN A 443 1.32 -6.02 30.13
CA ASN A 443 -0.06 -5.65 30.43
C ASN A 443 -0.41 -4.26 29.87
N ASP A 444 0.51 -3.30 29.94
CA ASP A 444 0.32 -1.98 29.33
C ASP A 444 0.24 -2.07 27.81
N LEU A 445 1.06 -2.92 27.19
CA LEU A 445 0.95 -3.21 25.76
C LEU A 445 -0.47 -3.68 25.41
N ILE A 446 -1.02 -4.67 26.13
CA ILE A 446 -2.38 -5.18 25.85
C ILE A 446 -3.46 -4.12 26.09
N ASN A 447 -3.30 -3.25 27.09
CA ASN A 447 -4.31 -2.25 27.43
C ASN A 447 -4.30 -1.01 26.54
N HIS A 448 -3.14 -0.61 26.02
CA HIS A 448 -2.98 0.60 25.22
C HIS A 448 -2.94 0.35 23.71
N PHE A 449 -2.65 -0.88 23.29
CA PHE A 449 -2.58 -1.26 21.88
C PHE A 449 -3.78 -2.14 21.50
N SER A 450 -4.17 -2.07 20.23
CA SER A 450 -5.27 -2.88 19.70
C SER A 450 -4.76 -4.17 19.07
N THR A 451 -3.59 -4.11 18.43
CA THR A 451 -3.12 -5.16 17.53
C THR A 451 -1.60 -5.27 17.58
N LEU A 452 -1.09 -6.50 17.54
CA LEU A 452 0.32 -6.79 17.25
C LEU A 452 0.43 -7.43 15.86
N HIS A 453 1.17 -6.79 14.96
CA HIS A 453 1.51 -7.31 13.64
C HIS A 453 2.88 -7.99 13.70
N VAL A 454 2.98 -9.18 13.11
CA VAL A 454 4.24 -9.92 12.98
C VAL A 454 4.51 -10.15 11.50
N CYS A 455 5.55 -9.51 10.99
CA CYS A 455 6.06 -9.75 9.64
C CYS A 455 7.25 -10.71 9.76
N ARG A 456 7.07 -11.93 9.25
CA ARG A 456 8.06 -13.01 9.37
C ARG A 456 9.19 -12.84 8.37
N VAL A 457 9.94 -11.74 8.50
CA VAL A 457 11.02 -11.39 7.58
C VAL A 457 12.20 -12.33 7.78
N LYS A 458 12.55 -13.03 6.71
CA LYS A 458 13.73 -13.89 6.61
C LYS A 458 14.20 -13.90 5.15
N ASN A 459 15.39 -14.43 4.90
CA ASN A 459 15.80 -14.80 3.54
C ASN A 459 15.16 -16.14 3.17
N TRP A 460 13.86 -16.10 2.89
CA TRP A 460 13.10 -17.26 2.44
C TRP A 460 13.54 -17.68 1.04
N ASP A 461 13.56 -18.98 0.79
CA ASP A 461 13.28 -19.49 -0.55
C ASP A 461 11.78 -19.27 -0.80
N GLU A 462 11.45 -18.53 -1.87
CA GLU A 462 10.07 -18.18 -2.18
C GLU A 462 9.66 -18.55 -3.60
N VAL A 463 8.46 -19.13 -3.71
CA VAL A 463 7.82 -19.45 -4.98
C VAL A 463 6.46 -18.74 -5.04
N ARG A 464 6.19 -18.04 -6.15
CA ARG A 464 4.96 -17.28 -6.38
C ARG A 464 4.29 -17.76 -7.66
N ILE A 465 3.06 -18.24 -7.58
CA ILE A 465 2.35 -18.87 -8.70
C ILE A 465 0.94 -18.29 -8.86
N LYS A 466 0.56 -17.97 -10.10
CA LYS A 466 -0.79 -17.51 -10.43
C LYS A 466 -1.79 -18.67 -10.34
N GLY A 467 -2.87 -18.47 -9.58
CA GLY A 467 -4.00 -19.38 -9.48
C GLY A 467 -5.31 -18.73 -9.90
N LYS A 468 -6.35 -19.55 -10.06
CA LYS A 468 -7.69 -19.10 -10.46
C LYS A 468 -8.76 -19.96 -9.81
N PHE A 469 -9.73 -19.35 -9.16
CA PHE A 469 -11.01 -19.98 -8.85
C PHE A 469 -11.93 -19.85 -10.06
N ILE A 470 -12.55 -20.95 -10.48
CA ILE A 470 -13.45 -20.97 -11.62
C ILE A 470 -14.75 -21.69 -11.27
N ARG A 471 -15.85 -21.19 -11.85
CA ARG A 471 -17.15 -21.86 -11.85
C ARG A 471 -17.17 -22.94 -12.93
N VAL A 472 -17.44 -24.18 -12.53
CA VAL A 472 -17.51 -25.36 -13.40
C VAL A 472 -18.74 -26.19 -13.08
N GLN A 473 -19.12 -27.07 -14.00
CA GLN A 473 -20.12 -28.09 -13.72
C GLN A 473 -19.56 -29.13 -12.75
N ASP A 474 -20.38 -29.60 -11.83
CA ASP A 474 -20.03 -30.71 -10.94
C ASP A 474 -19.78 -31.99 -11.77
N LEU A 475 -18.77 -32.78 -11.38
CA LEU A 475 -18.34 -33.96 -12.14
C LEU A 475 -19.35 -35.10 -12.04
N GLU A 476 -20.09 -35.20 -10.95
CA GLU A 476 -21.05 -36.26 -10.68
C GLU A 476 -22.46 -35.85 -11.11
N ASP A 477 -22.80 -34.57 -10.94
CA ASP A 477 -24.08 -34.00 -11.37
C ASP A 477 -23.90 -32.74 -12.25
N PRO A 478 -23.88 -32.90 -13.59
CA PRO A 478 -23.73 -31.78 -14.52
C PRO A 478 -24.83 -30.71 -14.47
N SER A 479 -25.94 -30.96 -13.76
CA SER A 479 -26.99 -29.95 -13.53
C SER A 479 -26.60 -28.93 -12.45
N LEU A 480 -25.60 -29.24 -11.63
CA LEU A 480 -25.06 -28.39 -10.59
C LEU A 480 -23.79 -27.69 -11.08
N GLU A 481 -23.60 -26.46 -10.59
CA GLU A 481 -22.34 -25.72 -10.76
C GLU A 481 -21.68 -25.53 -9.40
N VAL A 482 -20.38 -25.72 -9.37
CA VAL A 482 -19.53 -25.50 -8.20
C VAL A 482 -18.40 -24.54 -8.56
N VAL A 483 -17.81 -23.93 -7.54
CA VAL A 483 -16.61 -23.12 -7.70
C VAL A 483 -15.44 -23.89 -7.10
N ALA A 484 -14.41 -24.11 -7.89
CA ALA A 484 -13.22 -24.83 -7.48
C ALA A 484 -11.95 -24.12 -7.93
N SER A 485 -10.82 -24.46 -7.32
CA SER A 485 -9.51 -24.05 -7.84
C SER A 485 -9.28 -24.70 -9.19
N LYS A 486 -8.80 -23.93 -10.18
CA LYS A 486 -8.44 -24.46 -11.51
C LYS A 486 -7.28 -25.46 -11.42
N TRP A 487 -6.37 -25.24 -10.48
CA TRP A 487 -5.17 -26.05 -10.30
C TRP A 487 -4.96 -26.45 -8.84
N PHE A 488 -4.29 -27.58 -8.65
CA PHE A 488 -3.68 -27.99 -7.40
C PHE A 488 -2.15 -28.04 -7.56
N TYR A 489 -1.44 -27.97 -6.43
CA TYR A 489 0.01 -27.76 -6.41
C TYR A 489 0.65 -28.91 -5.65
N SER A 490 1.41 -29.75 -6.35
CA SER A 490 2.09 -30.90 -5.75
C SER A 490 3.49 -30.51 -5.30
N ILE A 491 3.86 -30.97 -4.10
CA ILE A 491 5.18 -30.74 -3.49
C ILE A 491 5.72 -32.10 -3.03
N GLU A 492 6.97 -32.39 -3.41
CA GLU A 492 7.71 -33.55 -2.93
C GLU A 492 8.80 -33.07 -1.98
N LEU A 493 8.75 -33.52 -0.73
CA LEU A 493 9.67 -33.09 0.31
C LEU A 493 10.65 -34.21 0.66
N PRO A 494 11.96 -34.03 0.46
CA PRO A 494 12.98 -35.02 0.83
C PRO A 494 13.29 -35.01 2.33
N GLU A 495 13.04 -33.90 3.00
CA GLU A 495 13.32 -33.68 4.43
C GLU A 495 12.15 -32.96 5.12
N ARG A 496 12.28 -32.77 6.44
CA ARG A 496 11.28 -32.06 7.23
C ARG A 496 11.38 -30.55 6.99
N VAL A 497 10.28 -29.91 6.59
CA VAL A 497 10.26 -28.50 6.18
C VAL A 497 9.18 -27.73 6.93
N ARG A 498 9.52 -26.54 7.45
CA ARG A 498 8.55 -25.52 7.91
C ARG A 498 8.14 -24.69 6.71
N LEU A 499 6.86 -24.72 6.37
CA LEU A 499 6.30 -24.12 5.17
C LEU A 499 5.22 -23.09 5.54
N PHE A 500 5.29 -21.93 4.89
CA PHE A 500 4.22 -20.93 4.92
C PHE A 500 3.58 -20.86 3.54
N VAL A 501 2.28 -21.12 3.47
CA VAL A 501 1.50 -21.07 2.23
C VAL A 501 0.52 -19.91 2.32
N GLY A 502 0.60 -18.96 1.40
CA GLY A 502 -0.26 -17.77 1.36
C GLY A 502 -1.10 -17.70 0.09
N ILE A 503 -2.37 -17.33 0.20
CA ILE A 503 -3.23 -16.95 -0.94
C ILE A 503 -3.46 -15.44 -0.87
N HIS A 504 -3.24 -14.74 -1.99
CA HIS A 504 -3.37 -13.29 -2.11
C HIS A 504 -4.36 -12.96 -3.22
N GLN A 505 -5.37 -12.15 -2.93
CA GLN A 505 -6.34 -11.69 -3.93
C GLN A 505 -6.17 -10.20 -4.24
N GLU A 506 -6.89 -9.73 -5.26
CA GLU A 506 -6.87 -8.33 -5.70
C GLU A 506 -7.33 -7.39 -4.58
N ASP A 507 -6.51 -6.41 -4.21
CA ASP A 507 -6.80 -5.39 -3.20
C ASP A 507 -8.05 -4.56 -3.53
N GLU A 508 -9.04 -4.55 -2.63
CA GLU A 508 -10.29 -3.79 -2.76
C GLU A 508 -10.11 -2.27 -2.77
N ARG A 509 -8.96 -1.75 -2.34
CA ARG A 509 -8.61 -0.32 -2.48
C ARG A 509 -8.45 0.09 -3.92
N GLN A 510 -8.11 -0.83 -4.82
CA GLN A 510 -8.01 -0.49 -6.24
C GLN A 510 -9.39 -0.06 -6.77
N VAL A 511 -9.38 1.02 -7.56
CA VAL A 511 -10.61 1.62 -8.08
C VAL A 511 -11.46 0.57 -8.80
N GLY A 512 -12.73 0.46 -8.44
CA GLY A 512 -13.70 -0.46 -9.05
C GLY A 512 -13.70 -1.89 -8.51
N VAL A 513 -12.72 -2.28 -7.67
CA VAL A 513 -12.62 -3.65 -7.13
C VAL A 513 -13.67 -3.90 -6.07
N SER A 514 -13.70 -3.12 -4.98
CA SER A 514 -14.71 -3.25 -3.92
C SER A 514 -16.16 -3.17 -4.42
N ALA A 515 -16.39 -2.50 -5.56
CA ALA A 515 -17.70 -2.37 -6.17
C ALA A 515 -18.14 -3.62 -6.95
N LYS A 516 -17.23 -4.31 -7.66
CA LYS A 516 -17.58 -5.37 -8.64
C LYS A 516 -16.86 -6.70 -8.45
N ARG A 517 -15.86 -6.74 -7.58
CA ARG A 517 -14.95 -7.85 -7.33
C ARG A 517 -14.50 -7.84 -5.86
N GLN A 518 -15.48 -7.83 -4.96
CA GLN A 518 -15.22 -7.96 -3.51
C GLN A 518 -14.41 -9.22 -3.19
N TYR A 519 -13.75 -9.23 -2.05
CA TYR A 519 -12.98 -10.37 -1.60
C TYR A 519 -13.84 -11.63 -1.59
N LEU A 520 -13.29 -12.69 -2.18
CA LEU A 520 -13.82 -14.02 -1.96
C LEU A 520 -13.42 -14.49 -0.57
N ASP A 521 -14.18 -15.44 -0.04
CA ASP A 521 -13.71 -16.23 1.07
C ASP A 521 -12.64 -17.21 0.58
N ILE A 522 -11.45 -17.12 1.17
CA ILE A 522 -10.28 -17.92 0.75
C ILE A 522 -9.79 -18.79 1.91
N GLY A 523 -9.41 -20.02 1.59
CA GLY A 523 -8.88 -21.02 2.52
C GLY A 523 -7.84 -21.91 1.85
N ILE A 524 -7.14 -22.71 2.63
CA ILE A 524 -6.08 -23.60 2.15
C ILE A 524 -6.29 -25.00 2.76
N ALA A 525 -6.15 -26.04 1.95
CA ALA A 525 -5.99 -27.40 2.43
C ALA A 525 -4.65 -27.98 1.99
N ILE A 526 -3.98 -28.70 2.89
CA ILE A 526 -2.79 -29.51 2.58
C ILE A 526 -3.16 -30.96 2.79
N LEU A 527 -2.99 -31.75 1.72
CA LEU A 527 -3.30 -33.16 1.67
C LEU A 527 -1.99 -33.95 1.55
N LYS A 528 -1.81 -35.00 2.35
CA LYS A 528 -0.71 -35.95 2.19
C LYS A 528 -1.15 -37.08 1.27
N ARG A 529 -0.31 -37.42 0.29
CA ARG A 529 -0.50 -38.58 -0.58
C ARG A 529 0.31 -39.76 -0.03
N SER A 530 -0.40 -40.82 0.31
CA SER A 530 0.20 -42.08 0.75
C SER A 530 0.67 -42.92 -0.43
N ASN A 531 1.55 -43.89 -0.15
CA ASN A 531 2.10 -44.81 -1.16
C ASN A 531 1.03 -45.69 -1.84
N ASP A 532 -0.07 -45.97 -1.13
CA ASP A 532 -1.23 -46.70 -1.66
C ASP A 532 -2.17 -45.83 -2.51
N GLY A 533 -1.84 -44.55 -2.70
CA GLY A 533 -2.65 -43.59 -3.45
C GLY A 533 -3.75 -42.91 -2.64
N THR A 534 -3.90 -43.23 -1.34
CA THR A 534 -4.84 -42.53 -0.47
C THR A 534 -4.40 -41.09 -0.22
N ILE A 535 -5.38 -40.20 -0.01
CA ILE A 535 -5.16 -38.77 0.20
C ILE A 535 -5.84 -38.37 1.50
N SER A 536 -5.09 -37.76 2.41
CA SER A 536 -5.62 -37.33 3.72
C SER A 536 -5.25 -35.89 4.03
N VAL A 537 -6.20 -35.10 4.53
CA VAL A 537 -5.96 -33.74 5.05
C VAL A 537 -5.00 -33.80 6.24
N VAL A 538 -3.88 -33.09 6.14
CA VAL A 538 -2.87 -32.91 7.20
C VAL A 538 -2.75 -31.47 7.69
N GLY A 539 -3.17 -30.50 6.89
CA GLY A 539 -3.17 -29.08 7.27
C GLY A 539 -4.38 -28.36 6.67
N LYS A 540 -4.90 -27.36 7.39
CA LYS A 540 -5.97 -26.51 6.87
C LYS A 540 -5.89 -25.08 7.40
N ARG A 541 -6.37 -24.15 6.58
CA ARG A 541 -6.75 -22.80 6.96
C ARG A 541 -8.19 -22.57 6.54
N ASP A 542 -9.04 -22.24 7.50
CA ASP A 542 -10.46 -21.99 7.25
C ASP A 542 -10.68 -20.76 6.39
N PHE A 543 -11.87 -20.72 5.80
CA PHE A 543 -12.31 -19.59 4.99
C PHE A 543 -12.22 -18.29 5.79
N ALA A 544 -11.66 -17.27 5.15
CA ALA A 544 -11.62 -15.89 5.62
C ALA A 544 -11.89 -14.96 4.44
N ILE A 545 -12.65 -13.89 4.66
CA ILE A 545 -12.90 -12.83 3.66
C ILE A 545 -11.91 -11.71 3.95
N ASP A 546 -10.68 -11.93 3.52
CA ASP A 546 -9.55 -11.03 3.75
C ASP A 546 -8.75 -10.89 2.47
N ARG A 547 -7.98 -9.81 2.36
CA ARG A 547 -7.06 -9.58 1.22
C ARG A 547 -6.09 -10.75 0.98
N GLN A 548 -5.67 -11.41 2.06
CA GLN A 548 -4.81 -12.58 2.02
C GLN A 548 -5.15 -13.56 3.15
N CYS A 549 -4.77 -14.82 2.96
CA CYS A 549 -4.94 -15.90 3.93
C CYS A 549 -3.70 -16.79 3.93
N GLU A 550 -3.26 -17.24 5.10
CA GLU A 550 -1.98 -17.94 5.26
C GLU A 550 -2.12 -19.18 6.16
N LEU A 551 -1.38 -20.23 5.81
CA LEU A 551 -1.21 -21.45 6.58
C LEU A 551 0.28 -21.69 6.87
N GLU A 552 0.63 -21.69 8.14
CA GLU A 552 1.92 -22.17 8.64
C GLU A 552 1.80 -23.65 9.01
N ILE A 553 2.72 -24.49 8.52
CA ILE A 553 2.75 -25.92 8.84
C ILE A 553 4.18 -26.48 8.81
N VAL A 554 4.45 -27.51 9.61
CA VAL A 554 5.67 -28.32 9.51
C VAL A 554 5.30 -29.67 8.89
N LEU A 555 5.96 -30.02 7.79
CA LEU A 555 5.71 -31.25 7.03
C LEU A 555 6.95 -32.14 7.10
N ASP A 556 6.75 -33.42 7.42
CA ASP A 556 7.77 -34.46 7.33
C ASP A 556 8.04 -34.85 5.86
N PRO A 557 9.09 -35.65 5.56
CA PRO A 557 9.34 -36.13 4.21
C PRO A 557 8.12 -36.84 3.59
N GLY A 558 7.82 -36.54 2.33
CA GLY A 558 6.73 -37.17 1.60
C GLY A 558 6.12 -36.33 0.47
N SER A 559 5.03 -36.86 -0.09
CA SER A 559 4.28 -36.24 -1.19
C SER A 559 3.04 -35.52 -0.67
N TYR A 560 2.91 -34.25 -1.05
CA TYR A 560 1.84 -33.37 -0.58
C TYR A 560 1.15 -32.64 -1.74
N ILE A 561 -0.13 -32.35 -1.54
CA ILE A 561 -0.96 -31.53 -2.43
C ILE A 561 -1.43 -30.31 -1.64
N VAL A 562 -1.17 -29.14 -2.17
CA VAL A 562 -1.70 -27.87 -1.69
C VAL A 562 -2.88 -27.50 -2.58
N LEU A 563 -4.04 -27.34 -1.95
CA LEU A 563 -5.30 -27.03 -2.61
C LEU A 563 -5.85 -25.70 -2.07
N PRO A 564 -5.76 -24.62 -2.87
CA PRO A 564 -6.49 -23.38 -2.58
C PRO A 564 -8.00 -23.63 -2.61
N LYS A 565 -8.74 -23.03 -1.67
CA LYS A 565 -10.18 -23.23 -1.52
C LYS A 565 -10.94 -21.91 -1.42
N THR A 566 -12.19 -21.94 -1.87
CA THR A 566 -13.24 -20.95 -1.62
C THR A 566 -14.56 -21.71 -1.47
N SER A 567 -15.53 -21.20 -0.72
CA SER A 567 -16.89 -21.76 -0.73
C SER A 567 -17.60 -21.51 -2.06
N GLY A 568 -17.18 -20.49 -2.82
CA GLY A 568 -17.83 -20.07 -4.05
C GLY A 568 -19.09 -19.22 -3.85
N CYS A 569 -19.58 -19.06 -2.62
CA CYS A 569 -20.78 -18.30 -2.30
C CYS A 569 -20.68 -16.82 -2.73
N LEU A 570 -19.46 -16.24 -2.70
CA LEU A 570 -19.20 -14.84 -3.05
C LEU A 570 -18.79 -14.65 -4.52
N LEU A 571 -18.65 -15.73 -5.31
CA LEU A 571 -18.30 -15.61 -6.73
C LEU A 571 -19.57 -15.37 -7.57
N GLY A 572 -20.15 -14.19 -7.46
CA GLY A 572 -21.37 -13.84 -8.18
C GLY A 572 -21.72 -12.37 -8.07
N ARG A 573 -22.83 -12.00 -8.73
CA ARG A 573 -23.47 -10.70 -8.55
C ARG A 573 -24.32 -10.74 -7.26
N PRO A 574 -24.23 -9.74 -6.37
CA PRO A 574 -25.15 -9.62 -5.24
C PRO A 574 -26.61 -9.55 -5.70
N GLU A 575 -27.53 -10.21 -4.99
CA GLU A 575 -28.95 -10.28 -5.38
C GLU A 575 -29.64 -8.90 -5.39
N ASP A 576 -29.20 -8.00 -4.52
CA ASP A 576 -29.69 -6.63 -4.37
C ASP A 576 -28.95 -5.59 -5.23
N ALA A 577 -27.98 -6.03 -6.06
CA ALA A 577 -27.18 -5.13 -6.86
C ALA A 577 -28.03 -4.37 -7.90
N PRO A 578 -27.97 -3.02 -7.94
CA PRO A 578 -28.79 -2.23 -8.84
C PRO A 578 -28.49 -2.56 -10.31
N MET A 579 -29.53 -2.56 -11.13
CA MET A 579 -29.39 -2.66 -12.59
C MET A 579 -29.08 -1.28 -13.15
N GLU A 580 -27.86 -1.12 -13.64
CA GLU A 580 -27.37 0.15 -14.19
C GLU A 580 -26.81 -0.06 -15.59
N ARG A 581 -27.09 0.87 -16.49
CA ARG A 581 -26.48 0.85 -17.81
C ARG A 581 -25.05 1.39 -17.72
N VAL A 582 -24.09 0.47 -17.64
CA VAL A 582 -22.66 0.82 -17.63
C VAL A 582 -22.23 1.23 -19.04
N LYS A 583 -21.48 2.33 -19.13
CA LYS A 583 -20.75 2.72 -20.35
C LYS A 583 -19.28 2.35 -20.23
N LEU A 584 -18.71 1.79 -21.29
CA LEU A 584 -17.29 1.45 -21.34
C LEU A 584 -16.41 2.68 -21.56
N LEU A 585 -16.88 3.67 -22.35
CA LEU A 585 -16.17 4.93 -22.59
C LEU A 585 -16.90 6.12 -21.97
N ASN A 586 -16.12 7.05 -21.43
CA ASN A 586 -16.59 8.36 -20.98
C ASN A 586 -16.78 9.34 -22.16
N THR A 587 -17.24 10.56 -21.87
CA THR A 587 -17.49 11.60 -22.88
C THR A 587 -16.23 12.08 -23.62
N LYS A 588 -15.04 11.84 -23.05
CA LYS A 588 -13.73 12.12 -23.66
C LYS A 588 -13.20 10.94 -24.50
N GLY A 589 -13.97 9.86 -24.62
CA GLY A 589 -13.57 8.66 -25.35
C GLY A 589 -12.48 7.83 -24.67
N GLN A 590 -12.26 8.03 -23.36
CA GLN A 590 -11.39 7.20 -22.51
C GLN A 590 -12.22 6.15 -21.77
N LEU A 591 -11.60 5.08 -21.29
CA LEU A 591 -12.29 4.10 -20.45
C LEU A 591 -12.88 4.79 -19.21
N THR A 592 -14.08 4.36 -18.82
CA THR A 592 -14.59 4.67 -17.47
C THR A 592 -13.76 3.92 -16.43
N ASP A 593 -13.70 4.42 -15.20
CA ASP A 593 -12.94 3.79 -14.12
C ASP A 593 -13.26 2.30 -13.94
N LEU A 594 -14.55 1.98 -14.01
CA LEU A 594 -15.02 0.61 -13.86
C LEU A 594 -14.63 -0.26 -15.06
N ALA A 595 -14.71 0.26 -16.28
CA ALA A 595 -14.29 -0.46 -17.48
C ALA A 595 -12.77 -0.68 -17.49
N GLU A 596 -11.99 0.33 -17.12
CA GLU A 596 -10.53 0.21 -16.98
C GLU A 596 -10.15 -0.83 -15.93
N SER A 597 -10.74 -0.76 -14.75
CA SER A 597 -10.56 -1.74 -13.67
C SER A 597 -10.88 -3.17 -14.13
N THR A 598 -11.96 -3.33 -14.91
CA THR A 598 -12.36 -4.64 -15.47
C THR A 598 -11.38 -5.15 -16.52
N ILE A 599 -10.90 -4.29 -17.42
CA ILE A 599 -9.91 -4.66 -18.44
C ILE A 599 -8.57 -5.03 -17.79
N GLN A 600 -8.19 -4.37 -16.69
CA GLN A 600 -7.03 -4.77 -15.87
C GLN A 600 -7.24 -6.15 -15.23
N ASP A 601 -8.45 -6.48 -14.77
CA ASP A 601 -8.77 -7.84 -14.30
C ASP A 601 -8.67 -8.88 -15.43
N VAL A 602 -9.19 -8.57 -16.61
CA VAL A 602 -9.02 -9.42 -17.81
C VAL A 602 -7.54 -9.65 -18.08
N PHE A 603 -6.72 -8.59 -18.13
CA PHE A 603 -5.28 -8.72 -18.35
C PHE A 603 -4.63 -9.68 -17.34
N ARG A 604 -4.88 -9.50 -16.04
CA ARG A 604 -4.31 -10.36 -15.00
C ARG A 604 -4.80 -11.81 -15.09
N LYS A 605 -6.00 -12.06 -15.62
CA LYS A 605 -6.51 -13.43 -15.87
C LYS A 605 -5.71 -14.20 -16.93
N PHE A 606 -4.94 -13.50 -17.76
CA PHE A 606 -4.11 -14.09 -18.82
C PHE A 606 -2.61 -13.89 -18.59
N ASP A 607 -2.18 -12.91 -17.80
CA ASP A 607 -0.79 -12.80 -17.31
C ASP A 607 -0.50 -13.89 -16.27
N MET A 608 -0.28 -15.10 -16.78
CA MET A 608 -0.10 -16.33 -16.02
C MET A 608 1.35 -16.52 -15.58
N LEU A 609 2.29 -15.95 -16.33
CA LEU A 609 3.72 -15.99 -16.04
C LEU A 609 4.19 -14.87 -15.09
N LEU A 610 3.30 -13.94 -14.72
CA LEU A 610 3.62 -12.79 -13.86
C LEU A 610 4.70 -11.89 -14.47
N ASN A 611 4.69 -11.78 -15.80
CA ASN A 611 5.64 -10.98 -16.55
C ASN A 611 5.15 -9.54 -16.72
N ARG A 612 3.91 -9.25 -16.33
CA ARG A 612 3.28 -7.91 -16.45
C ARG A 612 3.09 -7.46 -17.90
N GLU A 613 3.17 -8.40 -18.82
CA GLU A 613 2.91 -8.30 -20.24
C GLU A 613 2.33 -9.62 -20.74
N LEU A 614 1.50 -9.56 -21.79
CA LEU A 614 0.97 -10.77 -22.41
C LEU A 614 1.92 -11.23 -23.50
N SER A 615 2.55 -12.37 -23.32
CA SER A 615 3.26 -13.06 -24.41
C SER A 615 2.29 -13.46 -25.53
N TYR A 616 2.80 -13.91 -26.67
CA TYR A 616 1.95 -14.45 -27.74
C TYR A 616 1.00 -15.54 -27.22
N THR A 617 1.52 -16.47 -26.41
CA THR A 617 0.75 -17.60 -25.87
C THR A 617 -0.39 -17.13 -24.96
N GLU A 618 -0.12 -16.15 -24.09
CA GLU A 618 -1.13 -15.60 -23.17
C GLU A 618 -2.16 -14.75 -23.92
N PHE A 619 -1.73 -13.89 -24.86
CA PHE A 619 -2.64 -13.11 -25.69
C PHE A 619 -3.51 -14.00 -26.58
N LYS A 620 -2.94 -15.07 -27.13
CA LYS A 620 -3.69 -16.06 -27.92
C LYS A 620 -4.81 -16.67 -27.08
N GLY A 621 -4.54 -17.07 -25.83
CA GLY A 621 -5.56 -17.59 -24.92
C GLY A 621 -6.70 -16.60 -24.69
N PHE A 622 -6.39 -15.32 -24.49
CA PHE A 622 -7.40 -14.25 -24.45
C PHE A 622 -8.21 -14.15 -25.74
N TYR A 623 -7.53 -14.16 -26.88
CA TYR A 623 -8.14 -13.95 -28.19
C TYR A 623 -9.08 -15.11 -28.57
N GLU A 624 -8.72 -16.33 -28.22
CA GLU A 624 -9.55 -17.52 -28.39
C GLU A 624 -10.82 -17.46 -27.54
N CYS A 625 -10.74 -16.96 -26.29
CA CYS A 625 -11.93 -16.78 -25.44
C CYS A 625 -12.97 -15.84 -26.05
N ILE A 626 -12.56 -14.89 -26.90
CA ILE A 626 -13.48 -13.97 -27.60
C ILE A 626 -13.80 -14.44 -29.02
N ASN A 627 -13.60 -15.74 -29.30
CA ASN A 627 -13.83 -16.39 -30.60
C ASN A 627 -13.03 -15.76 -31.75
N ARG A 628 -11.77 -15.42 -31.49
CA ARG A 628 -10.84 -14.89 -32.49
C ARG A 628 -9.53 -15.69 -32.48
N SER A 629 -8.78 -15.60 -33.57
CA SER A 629 -7.50 -16.28 -33.71
C SER A 629 -6.49 -15.40 -34.45
N LEU A 630 -5.21 -15.58 -34.13
CA LEU A 630 -4.11 -14.88 -34.78
C LEU A 630 -2.82 -15.72 -34.73
N THR A 631 -2.00 -15.62 -35.77
CA THR A 631 -0.66 -16.22 -35.79
C THR A 631 0.35 -15.36 -35.04
N GLU A 632 1.46 -15.94 -34.57
CA GLU A 632 2.51 -15.17 -33.88
C GLU A 632 3.08 -14.02 -34.74
N ALA A 633 3.20 -14.24 -36.06
CA ALA A 633 3.64 -13.19 -36.98
C ALA A 633 2.66 -12.01 -37.02
N GLU A 634 1.35 -12.30 -37.02
CA GLU A 634 0.32 -11.27 -36.95
C GLU A 634 0.29 -10.58 -35.60
N TYR A 635 0.55 -11.30 -34.50
CA TYR A 635 0.68 -10.71 -33.17
C TYR A 635 1.77 -9.61 -33.18
N LYS A 636 2.96 -9.97 -33.65
CA LYS A 636 4.11 -9.05 -33.74
C LYS A 636 3.80 -7.84 -34.62
N GLN A 637 3.17 -8.06 -35.79
CA GLN A 637 2.94 -6.97 -36.76
C GLN A 637 1.73 -6.10 -36.46
N LYS A 638 0.62 -6.68 -35.99
CA LYS A 638 -0.68 -5.99 -35.81
C LYS A 638 -0.93 -5.54 -34.37
N ILE A 639 -0.33 -6.22 -33.40
CA ILE A 639 -0.53 -5.92 -31.97
C ILE A 639 0.68 -5.20 -31.39
N LEU A 640 1.86 -5.85 -31.33
CA LEU A 640 3.04 -5.25 -30.69
C LEU A 640 3.48 -3.95 -31.35
N LYS A 641 3.58 -3.90 -32.69
CA LYS A 641 3.94 -2.65 -33.39
C LYS A 641 2.92 -1.52 -33.25
N LYS A 642 1.66 -1.82 -32.94
CA LYS A 642 0.57 -0.84 -32.89
C LYS A 642 0.39 -0.25 -31.49
N TYR A 643 0.54 -1.08 -30.46
CA TYR A 643 0.22 -0.74 -29.07
C TYR A 643 1.46 -0.72 -28.18
N CYS A 644 1.35 -0.09 -27.01
CA CYS A 644 2.43 -0.05 -26.02
C CYS A 644 2.84 -1.47 -25.60
N SER A 645 4.07 -1.87 -25.95
CA SER A 645 4.54 -3.25 -25.82
C SER A 645 6.06 -3.32 -25.68
N THR A 646 6.56 -4.48 -25.29
CA THR A 646 7.97 -4.85 -25.41
C THR A 646 8.15 -5.72 -26.67
N GLU A 647 9.36 -6.22 -26.89
CA GLU A 647 9.62 -7.25 -27.91
C GLU A 647 8.94 -8.60 -27.60
N ASN A 648 8.67 -8.87 -26.32
CA ASN A 648 8.17 -10.15 -25.83
C ASN A 648 6.65 -10.17 -25.65
N GLY A 649 6.05 -9.03 -25.31
CA GLY A 649 4.63 -9.01 -24.98
C GLY A 649 3.94 -7.64 -25.00
N LEU A 650 2.61 -7.70 -24.97
CA LEU A 650 1.74 -6.53 -24.91
C LEU A 650 1.58 -6.08 -23.45
N SER A 651 1.95 -4.84 -23.15
CA SER A 651 1.80 -4.30 -21.79
C SER A 651 0.34 -4.06 -21.42
N ILE A 652 0.05 -3.91 -20.13
CA ILE A 652 -1.30 -3.53 -19.66
C ILE A 652 -1.81 -2.24 -20.32
N LYS A 653 -0.94 -1.25 -20.54
CA LYS A 653 -1.30 -0.01 -21.23
C LYS A 653 -1.70 -0.28 -22.67
N GLY A 654 -0.89 -1.06 -23.39
CA GLY A 654 -1.20 -1.46 -24.76
C GLY A 654 -2.48 -2.28 -24.86
N PHE A 655 -2.77 -3.11 -23.85
CA PHE A 655 -4.02 -3.87 -23.77
C PHE A 655 -5.24 -2.96 -23.57
N LYS A 656 -5.14 -1.93 -22.71
CA LYS A 656 -6.20 -0.91 -22.57
C LYS A 656 -6.42 -0.15 -23.89
N ASP A 657 -5.34 0.27 -24.55
CA ASP A 657 -5.42 0.95 -25.85
C ASP A 657 -6.05 0.04 -26.93
N PHE A 658 -5.73 -1.25 -26.91
CA PHE A 658 -6.35 -2.26 -27.76
C PHE A 658 -7.88 -2.31 -27.55
N PHE A 659 -8.35 -2.31 -26.30
CA PHE A 659 -9.80 -2.26 -26.02
C PHE A 659 -10.43 -0.96 -26.52
N ILE A 660 -9.81 0.20 -26.23
CA ILE A 660 -10.32 1.52 -26.66
C ILE A 660 -10.49 1.56 -28.19
N ASP A 661 -9.48 1.13 -28.94
CA ASP A 661 -9.52 1.07 -30.41
C ASP A 661 -10.62 0.14 -30.94
N ASN A 662 -10.83 -1.01 -30.29
CA ASN A 662 -11.84 -1.97 -30.71
C ASN A 662 -13.25 -1.51 -30.32
N ILE A 663 -13.44 -0.80 -29.20
CA ILE A 663 -14.72 -0.15 -28.87
C ILE A 663 -15.08 0.88 -29.96
N ARG A 664 -14.10 1.70 -30.37
CA ARG A 664 -14.33 2.74 -31.39
C ARG A 664 -14.60 2.17 -32.79
N SER A 665 -13.98 1.05 -33.14
CA SER A 665 -14.09 0.46 -34.48
C SER A 665 -15.23 -0.54 -34.64
N LEU A 666 -15.50 -1.36 -33.61
CA LEU A 666 -16.52 -2.41 -33.65
C LEU A 666 -17.83 -2.01 -32.97
N GLY A 667 -17.79 -0.96 -32.14
CA GLY A 667 -18.91 -0.55 -31.28
C GLY A 667 -18.92 -1.26 -29.93
N GLU A 668 -19.57 -0.64 -28.96
CA GLU A 668 -19.58 -1.09 -27.56
C GLU A 668 -20.24 -2.47 -27.37
N GLU A 669 -21.30 -2.79 -28.12
CA GLU A 669 -22.00 -4.07 -28.02
C GLU A 669 -21.11 -5.28 -28.39
N ALA A 670 -20.22 -5.12 -29.36
CA ALA A 670 -19.27 -6.19 -29.70
C ALA A 670 -18.34 -6.50 -28.52
N ILE A 671 -17.91 -5.46 -27.80
CA ILE A 671 -17.01 -5.57 -26.65
C ILE A 671 -17.75 -6.12 -25.43
N TRP A 672 -19.04 -5.81 -25.27
CA TRP A 672 -19.88 -6.49 -24.29
C TRP A 672 -19.97 -8.00 -24.56
N GLY A 673 -20.06 -8.44 -25.81
CA GLY A 673 -19.98 -9.86 -26.16
C GLY A 673 -18.63 -10.51 -25.78
N TRP A 674 -17.53 -9.76 -25.86
CA TRP A 674 -16.23 -10.22 -25.38
C TRP A 674 -16.23 -10.38 -23.85
N LEU A 675 -16.71 -9.37 -23.13
CA LEU A 675 -16.77 -9.37 -21.68
C LEU A 675 -17.65 -10.51 -21.13
N ASP A 676 -18.78 -10.80 -21.77
CA ASP A 676 -19.61 -11.97 -21.44
C ASP A 676 -18.84 -13.29 -21.60
N SER A 677 -18.14 -13.47 -22.73
CA SER A 677 -17.31 -14.65 -23.00
C SER A 677 -16.14 -14.78 -21.99
N LEU A 678 -15.64 -13.65 -21.50
CA LEU A 678 -14.58 -13.55 -20.48
C LEU A 678 -15.14 -13.68 -19.04
N GLY A 679 -16.45 -13.83 -18.87
CA GLY A 679 -17.10 -14.12 -17.61
C GLY A 679 -17.52 -12.91 -16.78
N TYR A 680 -17.87 -11.80 -17.44
CA TYR A 680 -18.41 -10.61 -16.80
C TYR A 680 -19.86 -10.37 -17.22
N ASP A 681 -20.70 -9.96 -16.27
CA ASP A 681 -22.09 -9.57 -16.58
C ASP A 681 -22.18 -8.15 -17.18
N ARG A 682 -23.40 -7.70 -17.49
CA ARG A 682 -23.67 -6.38 -18.10
C ARG A 682 -23.39 -5.19 -17.16
N GLU A 683 -23.03 -5.46 -15.90
CA GLU A 683 -22.67 -4.49 -14.89
C GLU A 683 -21.21 -4.64 -14.42
N LEU A 684 -20.43 -5.45 -15.16
CA LEU A 684 -19.01 -5.74 -14.97
C LEU A 684 -18.66 -6.54 -13.70
N TYR A 685 -19.63 -7.23 -13.10
CA TYR A 685 -19.33 -8.22 -12.06
C TYR A 685 -18.58 -9.41 -12.64
N SER A 686 -17.52 -9.84 -11.98
CA SER A 686 -16.78 -11.04 -12.38
C SER A 686 -17.44 -12.29 -11.83
N VAL A 687 -18.26 -12.96 -12.64
CA VAL A 687 -19.17 -14.03 -12.17
C VAL A 687 -18.69 -15.45 -12.46
N ARG A 688 -17.69 -15.62 -13.35
CA ARG A 688 -17.18 -16.96 -13.71
C ARG A 688 -15.85 -17.33 -13.07
N SER A 689 -14.98 -16.36 -12.77
CA SER A 689 -13.66 -16.65 -12.23
C SER A 689 -13.01 -15.49 -11.48
N ARG A 690 -12.10 -15.80 -10.56
CA ARG A 690 -11.24 -14.82 -9.86
C ARG A 690 -9.82 -15.36 -9.76
N CYS A 691 -8.84 -14.49 -10.00
CA CYS A 691 -7.43 -14.86 -9.83
C CYS A 691 -6.95 -14.62 -8.41
N PHE A 692 -5.95 -15.39 -8.03
CA PHE A 692 -5.17 -15.19 -6.81
C PHE A 692 -3.70 -15.50 -7.10
N ILE A 693 -2.80 -15.06 -6.21
CA ILE A 693 -1.42 -15.53 -6.18
C ILE A 693 -1.26 -16.48 -5.00
N LEU A 694 -0.66 -17.64 -5.25
CA LEU A 694 -0.23 -18.58 -4.24
C LEU A 694 1.26 -18.35 -3.96
N THR A 695 1.62 -18.18 -2.70
CA THR A 695 3.00 -17.97 -2.26
C THR A 695 3.42 -19.11 -1.35
N PHE A 696 4.65 -19.54 -1.50
CA PHE A 696 5.28 -20.52 -0.64
C PHE A 696 6.58 -19.94 -0.11
N HIS A 697 6.78 -19.99 1.20
CA HIS A 697 8.01 -19.55 1.85
C HIS A 697 8.56 -20.70 2.71
N SER A 698 9.84 -21.01 2.50
CA SER A 698 10.56 -22.09 3.17
C SER A 698 12.02 -21.68 3.39
N GLU A 699 12.67 -22.25 4.41
CA GLU A 699 14.12 -22.05 4.62
C GLU A 699 14.97 -22.90 3.67
N THR A 700 14.36 -23.91 3.06
CA THR A 700 14.96 -24.82 2.09
C THR A 700 14.25 -24.69 0.74
N GLU A 701 14.99 -24.94 -0.34
CA GLU A 701 14.41 -24.95 -1.69
C GLU A 701 13.33 -26.02 -1.83
N ILE A 702 12.21 -25.63 -2.45
CA ILE A 702 11.09 -26.52 -2.74
C ILE A 702 10.67 -26.40 -4.20
N SER A 703 10.41 -27.54 -4.81
CA SER A 703 9.88 -27.61 -6.18
C SER A 703 8.39 -27.84 -6.17
N ILE A 704 7.67 -27.06 -6.99
CA ILE A 704 6.20 -27.08 -7.04
C ILE A 704 5.75 -27.45 -8.44
N THR A 705 4.92 -28.49 -8.54
CA THR A 705 4.30 -28.89 -9.80
C THR A 705 2.84 -28.49 -9.84
N VAL A 706 2.46 -27.67 -10.81
CA VAL A 706 1.06 -27.24 -11.03
C VAL A 706 0.33 -28.28 -11.88
N ARG A 707 -0.87 -28.71 -11.46
CA ARG A 707 -1.69 -29.69 -12.17
C ARG A 707 -3.15 -29.24 -12.23
N ASP A 708 -3.86 -29.61 -13.28
CA ASP A 708 -5.29 -29.30 -13.44
C ASP A 708 -6.13 -30.02 -12.38
N ALA A 709 -6.94 -29.27 -11.64
CA ALA A 709 -7.81 -29.82 -10.60
C ALA A 709 -9.23 -30.11 -11.08
N ILE A 710 -9.65 -29.58 -12.23
CA ILE A 710 -11.06 -29.56 -12.64
C ILE A 710 -11.60 -30.94 -12.99
N GLN A 711 -10.75 -31.82 -13.51
CA GLN A 711 -11.12 -33.20 -13.83
C GLN A 711 -10.83 -34.17 -12.66
N THR A 712 -10.74 -33.65 -11.45
CA THR A 712 -10.45 -34.43 -10.24
C THR A 712 -11.53 -34.24 -9.19
N ASP A 713 -11.68 -35.23 -8.31
CA ASP A 713 -12.59 -35.20 -7.16
C ASP A 713 -11.96 -34.54 -5.91
N LEU A 714 -10.79 -33.91 -6.05
CA LEU A 714 -9.99 -33.41 -4.92
C LEU A 714 -10.76 -32.42 -4.04
N ASP A 715 -11.52 -31.50 -4.66
CA ASP A 715 -12.26 -30.48 -3.91
C ASP A 715 -13.39 -31.11 -3.08
N ALA A 716 -14.19 -31.96 -3.71
CA ALA A 716 -15.29 -32.69 -3.07
C ALA A 716 -14.78 -33.61 -1.95
N ARG A 717 -13.74 -34.40 -2.22
CA ARG A 717 -13.11 -35.28 -1.21
C ARG A 717 -12.50 -34.52 -0.04
N THR A 718 -11.93 -33.34 -0.30
CA THR A 718 -11.43 -32.48 0.77
C THR A 718 -12.57 -31.97 1.66
N ASN A 719 -13.70 -31.56 1.06
CA ASN A 719 -14.89 -31.17 1.80
C ASN A 719 -15.45 -32.33 2.63
N VAL A 720 -15.55 -33.53 2.06
CA VAL A 720 -15.96 -34.74 2.80
C VAL A 720 -15.05 -34.98 4.00
N GLN A 721 -13.73 -34.93 3.83
CA GLN A 721 -12.79 -35.09 4.95
C GLN A 721 -12.91 -34.00 6.02
N PHE A 722 -13.24 -32.76 5.64
CA PHE A 722 -13.51 -31.71 6.63
C PHE A 722 -14.78 -32.01 7.43
N ILE A 723 -15.82 -32.51 6.77
CA ILE A 723 -17.09 -32.89 7.41
C ILE A 723 -16.87 -34.09 8.33
N ASP A 724 -16.18 -35.13 7.87
CA ASP A 724 -15.92 -36.33 8.68
C ASP A 724 -15.05 -36.03 9.91
N LYS A 725 -14.03 -35.15 9.76
CA LYS A 725 -13.10 -34.83 10.86
C LYS A 725 -13.61 -33.75 11.82
N PHE A 726 -14.32 -32.75 11.31
CA PHE A 726 -14.66 -31.53 12.06
C PHE A 726 -16.15 -31.20 12.07
N GLY A 727 -16.96 -31.98 11.35
CA GLY A 727 -18.39 -31.77 11.25
C GLY A 727 -19.12 -32.06 12.56
N LYS A 728 -20.27 -31.41 12.70
CA LYS A 728 -21.24 -31.64 13.78
C LYS A 728 -22.53 -32.18 13.19
N GLU A 729 -23.22 -33.02 13.94
CA GLU A 729 -24.53 -33.52 13.55
C GLU A 729 -25.57 -32.37 13.55
N LEU A 730 -26.26 -32.20 12.43
CA LEU A 730 -27.44 -31.34 12.33
C LEU A 730 -28.68 -32.12 12.75
N GLU A 731 -28.85 -33.30 12.17
CA GLU A 731 -29.93 -34.23 12.46
C GLU A 731 -29.51 -35.66 12.08
N SER A 732 -30.04 -36.64 12.80
CA SER A 732 -29.88 -38.06 12.50
C SER A 732 -31.23 -38.75 12.63
N ARG A 733 -31.68 -39.39 11.54
CA ARG A 733 -32.96 -40.09 11.53
C ARG A 733 -32.91 -41.23 10.51
N GLY A 734 -33.43 -42.40 10.90
CA GLY A 734 -33.65 -43.52 9.99
C GLY A 734 -32.39 -44.00 9.25
N GLY A 735 -31.22 -43.99 9.91
CA GLY A 735 -29.94 -44.42 9.31
C GLY A 735 -29.31 -43.40 8.37
N VAL A 736 -29.75 -42.14 8.39
CA VAL A 736 -29.15 -41.04 7.62
C VAL A 736 -28.77 -39.92 8.57
N LYS A 737 -27.51 -39.46 8.50
CA LYS A 737 -26.97 -38.36 9.31
C LYS A 737 -26.67 -37.16 8.43
N CYS A 738 -27.35 -36.05 8.69
CA CYS A 738 -27.00 -34.77 8.10
C CYS A 738 -25.98 -34.06 8.99
N LEU A 739 -24.87 -33.64 8.41
CA LEU A 739 -23.72 -33.07 9.08
C LEU A 739 -23.45 -31.65 8.55
N TYR A 740 -22.84 -30.81 9.38
CA TYR A 740 -22.31 -29.53 8.93
C TYR A 740 -20.96 -29.22 9.57
N TYR A 741 -20.09 -28.57 8.80
CA TYR A 741 -18.86 -27.95 9.26
C TYR A 741 -19.01 -26.43 9.21
N PHE A 742 -18.69 -25.73 10.32
CA PHE A 742 -18.87 -24.28 10.45
C PHE A 742 -17.53 -23.54 10.46
N SER A 743 -17.36 -22.60 9.53
CA SER A 743 -16.22 -21.67 9.46
C SER A 743 -16.59 -20.35 10.15
N PRO A 744 -16.07 -20.06 11.35
CA PRO A 744 -16.54 -18.93 12.17
C PRO A 744 -16.31 -17.56 11.53
N LYS A 745 -15.15 -17.34 10.91
CA LYS A 745 -14.75 -16.03 10.35
C LYS A 745 -15.64 -15.55 9.20
N THR A 746 -16.26 -16.48 8.48
CA THR A 746 -17.11 -16.17 7.32
C THR A 746 -18.57 -16.55 7.56
N HIS A 747 -18.89 -17.10 8.72
CA HIS A 747 -20.18 -17.70 9.01
C HIS A 747 -20.64 -18.69 7.92
N CYS A 748 -19.68 -19.42 7.32
CA CYS A 748 -19.95 -20.39 6.26
C CYS A 748 -20.21 -21.78 6.84
N TYR A 749 -21.29 -22.41 6.40
CA TYR A 749 -21.70 -23.77 6.72
C TYR A 749 -21.45 -24.67 5.51
N THR A 750 -20.66 -25.71 5.70
CA THR A 750 -20.41 -26.76 4.71
C THR A 750 -21.24 -27.98 5.08
N TYR A 751 -22.23 -28.35 4.27
CA TYR A 751 -23.14 -29.46 4.57
C TYR A 751 -22.70 -30.75 3.89
N GLY A 752 -22.87 -31.86 4.60
CA GLY A 752 -22.70 -33.20 4.06
C GLY A 752 -23.65 -34.19 4.69
N VAL A 753 -23.79 -35.36 4.07
CA VAL A 753 -24.74 -36.39 4.50
C VAL A 753 -24.06 -37.74 4.49
N TYR A 754 -24.18 -38.47 5.60
CA TYR A 754 -23.68 -39.82 5.76
C TYR A 754 -24.83 -40.83 5.73
N ASN A 755 -24.67 -41.88 4.93
CA ASN A 755 -25.67 -42.93 4.73
C ASN A 755 -25.27 -44.23 5.44
N GLU A 756 -25.96 -44.59 6.53
CA GLU A 756 -25.77 -45.85 7.26
C GLU A 756 -26.65 -46.99 6.72
N LEU A 757 -27.50 -46.72 5.74
CA LEU A 757 -28.36 -47.73 5.14
C LEU A 757 -27.56 -48.63 4.19
N SER A 758 -28.09 -49.83 3.94
CA SER A 758 -27.53 -50.78 2.97
C SER A 758 -27.86 -50.44 1.51
N GLN A 759 -28.62 -49.38 1.25
CA GLN A 759 -29.07 -48.94 -0.07
C GLN A 759 -28.66 -47.49 -0.32
N ALA A 760 -28.39 -47.16 -1.58
CA ALA A 760 -28.15 -45.77 -1.97
C ALA A 760 -29.40 -44.92 -1.70
N ILE A 761 -29.19 -43.65 -1.39
CA ILE A 761 -30.27 -42.69 -1.14
C ILE A 761 -30.10 -41.47 -2.04
N GLU A 762 -31.21 -40.83 -2.39
CA GLU A 762 -31.23 -39.47 -2.93
C GLU A 762 -31.65 -38.54 -1.79
N VAL A 763 -30.75 -37.64 -1.41
CA VAL A 763 -30.96 -36.65 -0.36
C VAL A 763 -31.33 -35.33 -1.01
N THR A 764 -32.29 -34.63 -0.42
CA THR A 764 -32.64 -33.23 -0.70
C THR A 764 -32.34 -32.39 0.53
N LEU A 765 -31.36 -31.48 0.42
CA LEU A 765 -31.08 -30.46 1.41
C LEU A 765 -31.78 -29.17 1.00
N ASP A 766 -32.74 -28.73 1.80
CA ASP A 766 -33.54 -27.53 1.56
C ASP A 766 -33.16 -26.43 2.56
N CYS A 767 -32.53 -25.37 2.06
CA CYS A 767 -32.18 -24.16 2.81
C CYS A 767 -33.00 -22.93 2.40
N SER A 768 -34.09 -23.12 1.64
CA SER A 768 -34.90 -22.02 1.07
C SER A 768 -35.54 -21.10 2.12
N GLY A 769 -35.72 -21.59 3.34
CA GLY A 769 -36.22 -20.78 4.44
C GLY A 769 -35.15 -19.98 5.20
N SER A 770 -33.90 -20.00 4.73
CA SER A 770 -32.85 -19.13 5.25
C SER A 770 -33.06 -17.67 4.82
N ASN A 771 -32.58 -16.73 5.61
CA ASN A 771 -32.60 -15.29 5.29
C ASN A 771 -31.19 -14.71 5.39
N SER A 772 -30.83 -13.84 4.45
CA SER A 772 -29.51 -13.21 4.36
C SER A 772 -28.37 -14.21 4.27
N MET A 773 -28.56 -15.23 3.42
CA MET A 773 -27.59 -16.31 3.17
C MET A 773 -27.32 -16.44 1.67
N LEU A 774 -26.06 -16.68 1.32
CA LEU A 774 -25.56 -17.01 -0.01
C LEU A 774 -25.29 -18.52 -0.10
N PHE A 775 -25.40 -19.09 -1.29
CA PHE A 775 -25.25 -20.52 -1.52
C PHE A 775 -24.21 -20.79 -2.61
N SER A 776 -23.43 -21.86 -2.46
CA SER A 776 -22.47 -22.26 -3.50
C SER A 776 -23.17 -22.78 -4.77
N SER A 777 -24.37 -23.33 -4.60
CA SER A 777 -25.28 -23.74 -5.67
C SER A 777 -26.15 -22.57 -6.13
N LYS A 778 -26.64 -22.63 -7.38
CA LYS A 778 -27.59 -21.63 -7.93
C LYS A 778 -28.92 -21.56 -7.17
N LEU A 779 -29.34 -22.67 -6.58
CA LEU A 779 -30.59 -22.79 -5.84
C LEU A 779 -30.28 -23.14 -4.38
N PRO A 780 -31.10 -22.68 -3.42
CA PRO A 780 -30.97 -23.03 -2.01
C PRO A 780 -31.42 -24.47 -1.70
N ILE A 781 -31.79 -25.24 -2.74
CA ILE A 781 -32.23 -26.63 -2.65
C ILE A 781 -31.33 -27.45 -3.55
N VAL A 782 -30.62 -28.41 -2.96
CA VAL A 782 -29.70 -29.30 -3.68
C VAL A 782 -30.12 -30.74 -3.44
N LYS A 783 -30.07 -31.54 -4.51
CA LYS A 783 -30.25 -32.99 -4.46
C LYS A 783 -28.92 -33.68 -4.73
N LYS A 784 -28.61 -34.73 -3.96
CA LYS A 784 -27.37 -35.50 -4.13
C LYS A 784 -27.63 -36.97 -3.84
N ARG A 785 -27.03 -37.85 -4.62
CA ARG A 785 -27.01 -39.29 -4.36
C ARG A 785 -25.93 -39.60 -3.34
N VAL A 786 -26.22 -40.45 -2.36
CA VAL A 786 -25.27 -40.87 -1.31
C VAL A 786 -25.25 -42.39 -1.24
N GLU A 787 -24.08 -42.99 -1.49
CA GLU A 787 -23.91 -44.44 -1.46
C GLU A 787 -23.86 -45.00 -0.02
N PRO A 788 -24.19 -46.29 0.17
CA PRO A 788 -24.08 -46.97 1.47
C PRO A 788 -22.70 -46.81 2.11
N GLY A 789 -22.68 -46.43 3.39
CA GLY A 789 -21.47 -46.31 4.18
C GLY A 789 -20.55 -45.13 3.79
N GLN A 790 -21.04 -44.18 3.00
CA GLN A 790 -20.26 -43.03 2.53
C GLN A 790 -20.84 -41.70 3.03
N THR A 791 -19.96 -40.70 3.15
CA THR A 791 -20.32 -39.30 3.39
C THR A 791 -20.20 -38.55 2.06
N GLU A 792 -21.22 -37.78 1.71
CA GLU A 792 -21.22 -36.92 0.53
C GLU A 792 -21.31 -35.45 0.88
N TYR A 793 -20.55 -34.62 0.16
CA TYR A 793 -20.66 -33.17 0.23
C TYR A 793 -21.87 -32.68 -0.58
N VAL A 794 -22.69 -31.82 0.04
CA VAL A 794 -23.92 -31.31 -0.58
C VAL A 794 -23.75 -29.87 -1.09
N MET A 795 -23.52 -28.91 -0.20
CA MET A 795 -23.29 -27.50 -0.57
C MET A 795 -22.65 -26.68 0.56
N HIS A 796 -22.12 -25.51 0.21
CA HIS A 796 -21.82 -24.45 1.15
C HIS A 796 -22.98 -23.43 1.23
N ALA A 797 -23.26 -22.92 2.42
CA ALA A 797 -24.15 -21.79 2.65
C ALA A 797 -23.48 -20.79 3.61
N MET A 798 -23.39 -19.52 3.22
CA MET A 798 -22.67 -18.47 3.95
C MET A 798 -23.60 -17.32 4.30
N ALA A 799 -23.48 -16.74 5.49
CA ALA A 799 -24.16 -15.48 5.76
C ALA A 799 -23.66 -14.38 4.83
N ILE A 800 -24.54 -13.49 4.36
CA ILE A 800 -24.11 -12.32 3.59
C ILE A 800 -23.16 -11.49 4.47
N PRO A 801 -21.95 -11.16 3.99
CA PRO A 801 -21.01 -10.37 4.78
C PRO A 801 -21.60 -9.00 5.17
N LYS A 802 -21.25 -8.50 6.36
CA LYS A 802 -21.66 -7.18 6.87
C LYS A 802 -23.17 -7.01 7.15
N VAL A 803 -23.94 -8.09 7.22
CA VAL A 803 -25.33 -8.06 7.71
C VAL A 803 -25.35 -8.34 9.22
N ASP A 804 -26.10 -7.54 9.98
CA ASP A 804 -26.16 -7.63 11.45
C ASP A 804 -26.75 -8.95 11.96
N ASN A 805 -27.72 -9.52 11.23
CA ASN A 805 -28.40 -10.76 11.59
C ASN A 805 -28.71 -11.61 10.35
N TYR A 806 -28.51 -12.91 10.45
CA TYR A 806 -28.92 -13.88 9.43
C TYR A 806 -29.74 -15.00 10.06
N VAL A 807 -30.59 -15.65 9.27
CA VAL A 807 -31.34 -16.84 9.69
C VAL A 807 -30.86 -18.03 8.88
N ARG A 808 -30.33 -19.04 9.57
CA ARG A 808 -29.94 -20.30 8.95
C ARG A 808 -31.01 -21.36 9.17
N MET A 809 -31.66 -21.79 8.09
CA MET A 809 -32.53 -22.97 8.09
C MET A 809 -31.99 -24.01 7.12
N ALA A 810 -31.93 -25.26 7.56
CA ALA A 810 -31.52 -26.39 6.73
C ALA A 810 -32.38 -27.61 7.10
N LYS A 811 -33.09 -28.17 6.12
CA LYS A 811 -33.93 -29.36 6.29
C LYS A 811 -33.47 -30.45 5.34
N CYS A 812 -33.08 -31.60 5.89
CA CYS A 812 -32.68 -32.76 5.10
C CYS A 812 -33.85 -33.73 4.96
N THR A 813 -34.13 -34.16 3.73
CA THR A 813 -35.08 -35.24 3.43
C THR A 813 -34.43 -36.23 2.48
N TRP A 814 -34.84 -37.49 2.49
CA TRP A 814 -34.28 -38.50 1.60
C TRP A 814 -35.30 -39.55 1.19
N LYS A 815 -34.99 -40.23 0.09
CA LYS A 815 -35.66 -41.46 -0.36
C LYS A 815 -34.59 -42.49 -0.72
N THR A 816 -34.87 -43.77 -0.46
CA THR A 816 -34.07 -44.89 -0.95
C THR A 816 -34.20 -45.01 -2.46
N LEU A 817 -33.11 -45.35 -3.15
CA LEU A 817 -33.05 -45.53 -4.60
C LEU A 817 -33.17 -46.99 -5.04
#